data_AF-A0A4S8LG99-F1
#
_entry.id   AF-A0A4S8LG99-F1
#
_cell.length_a   1.000
_cell.length_b   1.000
_cell.length_c   1.000
_cell.angle_alpha   90.00
_cell.angle_beta   90.00
_cell.angle_gamma   90.00
#
_symmetry.space_group_name_H-M   'P 1'
#
loop_
_entity.id
_entity.type
_entity.pdbx_description
1 polymer ?
#
loop_
_entity_poly.entity_id
_entity_poly.type
_entity_poly.pdbx_seq_one_letter_code
_entity_poly.pdbx_strand_id
1 'polypeptide(L)'
;MADKPTLALGSEAPNFEAYTSAGQLDFHQWTGDSWTILFSHPGKSLAAELSEVARRVPDIEKRRVKLIGISRNWTEDSQQWDACHNKYGRAPGSFDGCVQIVSDGGAQLSTLYGMVPSGNRSPSSGGPKPFTVFVVDPNKIIRQVLTYPAAISTRLYQILRAIDDSPSPQNTHSSSKSLDDDSSVRSVASNGRIYQNADIDGTRNATSFDTVANTISSIPTPLPVHTSSSTPAVTSASYIHTASQVLDHLTDVSHVIPFVIPAVILLKVIIGVEKRARDVDIKCTDLVQRITFMVSHLPMLRNVEITDATRQVIDHMNDVLKVCASLIEAYRKQGTLARRLNLGNKDRFANCAKSLSDCTNDLMVSLQIHQTTKLEVLSKAVPVDQEDETAQAFVASHGGLQAVTTNEELVKQFASQTHLTLDEGFMEQLNDNITEVMGKNQQELERKLNETVSTSIVDSLKGLAAQMNEAEKEQTFTCVQCDKEFKESTNGEKSCSFHKADYDSWRRNHPCCGTKNPCQFGSHRAKHHCDYPYGPFFPYAYKITGYTDTVDTWAEVQDTNLESGESPLACVGQLLRWQTRGGQPSEPTMLIRVGKIWYNQPYFLNTYTSKDLEIISKVVHITHQRVIFRTSFQEDQFAMAEWVISLQGVITGVKLTAKVATSTKPFVKICPLNISSCSNSGDVVTLSEGGLRSYIPDSPYVLPETQRVGPELPYKPLRPLRTDFKTRTSANLPVILKPVSDPPLVANPEFASTERDQFIGSVSVFNKHASGSNNSISVSSIKAFYRLVGDDTYLPADSFEFIEETPLPLTIEPRQTWTMKFSVYVKRSEADIKLGIRWWNRAFIARKRPLRLKLVLTDIEDEEASLVLEYICHHFEPEKVADDDLGFFYIDDANLYTRNHVHVVKRGDGEIRVGDHDFDVKGLQKVVYKALKSGESEVDLEVGQEKNTGEPGAWEWKAWALVDLSCQRIYAFKILITRGIVGKDGFACMGYVACPDYGEVINEKKPIRYAEEKVPFPELENIVEENTTWDDTVDDLVPEVPLASATPASTSASGPIGSTQLAIPEEVTQRLASIDTNLARLATAMEQVVELLKSR
;
A
#
# COMPACT_ATOMS: atom_id res chain seq x y z
N MET A 1 -36.59 -22.14 -46.31
CA MET A 1 -36.77 -20.77 -46.83
C MET A 1 -37.08 -19.89 -45.65
N ALA A 2 -36.38 -18.75 -45.48
CA ALA A 2 -36.49 -17.82 -44.35
C ALA A 2 -36.20 -18.45 -42.95
N ASP A 3 -35.62 -17.76 -41.97
CA ASP A 3 -35.17 -16.35 -41.92
C ASP A 3 -33.65 -16.22 -41.82
N LYS A 4 -33.13 -15.13 -42.39
CA LYS A 4 -31.86 -14.50 -42.01
C LYS A 4 -32.22 -13.11 -41.49
N PRO A 5 -31.69 -12.65 -40.35
CA PRO A 5 -31.65 -11.22 -40.12
C PRO A 5 -30.24 -10.69 -39.84
N THR A 6 -29.73 -9.65 -40.49
CA THR A 6 -29.98 -9.23 -41.89
C THR A 6 -28.84 -8.33 -42.40
N LEU A 7 -28.12 -7.69 -41.48
CA LEU A 7 -27.20 -6.59 -41.74
C LEU A 7 -25.82 -7.08 -42.15
N ALA A 8 -25.25 -6.44 -43.18
CA ALA A 8 -23.94 -6.73 -43.73
C ALA A 8 -23.07 -5.47 -43.66
N LEU A 9 -21.75 -5.62 -43.78
CA LEU A 9 -20.88 -4.48 -44.04
C LEU A 9 -21.31 -3.83 -45.37
N GLY A 10 -21.60 -2.53 -45.34
CA GLY A 10 -22.16 -1.80 -46.47
C GLY A 10 -23.69 -1.73 -46.54
N SER A 11 -24.44 -2.40 -45.66
CA SER A 11 -25.90 -2.16 -45.57
C SER A 11 -26.22 -0.93 -44.72
N GLU A 12 -27.35 -0.29 -45.01
CA GLU A 12 -27.93 0.75 -44.17
C GLU A 12 -28.33 0.18 -42.79
N ALA A 13 -28.10 0.95 -41.73
CA ALA A 13 -28.49 0.61 -40.38
C ALA A 13 -30.00 0.87 -40.18
N PRO A 14 -30.81 -0.11 -39.75
CA PRO A 14 -32.25 0.06 -39.61
C PRO A 14 -32.62 1.23 -38.70
N ASN A 15 -33.46 2.14 -39.18
CA ASN A 15 -34.06 3.14 -38.32
C ASN A 15 -35.00 2.47 -37.31
N PHE A 16 -35.12 3.07 -36.13
CA PHE A 16 -36.02 2.64 -35.07
C PHE A 16 -36.42 3.81 -34.19
N GLU A 17 -37.62 3.71 -33.62
CA GLU A 17 -38.06 4.57 -32.51
C GLU A 17 -37.86 3.84 -31.19
N ALA A 18 -37.34 4.53 -30.18
CA ALA A 18 -37.14 3.99 -28.83
C ALA A 18 -37.30 5.06 -27.74
N TYR A 19 -37.38 4.63 -26.48
CA TYR A 19 -37.38 5.52 -25.32
C TYR A 19 -36.02 5.54 -24.61
N THR A 20 -35.61 6.74 -24.19
CA THR A 20 -34.40 7.07 -23.41
C THR A 20 -34.79 7.83 -22.14
N SER A 21 -33.84 8.10 -21.26
CA SER A 21 -34.05 9.05 -20.13
C SER A 21 -34.36 10.48 -20.60
N ALA A 22 -33.96 10.86 -21.82
CA ALA A 22 -34.25 12.16 -22.43
C ALA A 22 -35.59 12.21 -23.21
N GLY A 23 -36.30 11.08 -23.35
CA GLY A 23 -37.58 10.98 -24.07
C GLY A 23 -37.55 10.00 -25.26
N GLN A 24 -38.51 10.16 -26.18
CA GLN A 24 -38.60 9.37 -27.41
C GLN A 24 -37.52 9.80 -28.41
N LEU A 25 -36.88 8.82 -29.06
CA LEU A 25 -35.73 8.97 -29.94
C LEU A 25 -35.98 8.20 -31.24
N ASP A 26 -35.94 8.90 -32.38
CA ASP A 26 -35.74 8.32 -33.71
C ASP A 26 -34.24 8.19 -33.98
N PHE A 27 -33.79 7.00 -34.38
CA PHE A 27 -32.36 6.70 -34.52
C PHE A 27 -31.69 7.47 -35.68
N HIS A 28 -32.32 7.59 -36.84
CA HIS A 28 -31.75 8.30 -37.99
C HIS A 28 -31.70 9.81 -37.77
N GLN A 29 -32.73 10.39 -37.15
CA GLN A 29 -32.82 11.80 -36.81
C GLN A 29 -31.84 12.16 -35.68
N TRP A 30 -31.75 11.35 -34.63
CA TRP A 30 -30.80 11.59 -33.53
C TRP A 30 -29.34 11.44 -33.99
N THR A 31 -29.04 10.48 -34.86
CA THR A 31 -27.68 10.32 -35.40
C THR A 31 -27.30 11.48 -36.32
N GLY A 32 -28.14 11.84 -37.30
CA GLY A 32 -27.85 12.93 -38.24
C GLY A 32 -26.50 12.73 -38.96
N ASP A 33 -25.75 13.81 -39.21
CA ASP A 33 -24.47 13.77 -39.93
C ASP A 33 -23.27 13.28 -39.08
N SER A 34 -23.53 12.49 -38.04
CA SER A 34 -22.54 12.01 -37.07
C SER A 34 -22.20 10.54 -37.29
N TRP A 35 -20.92 10.18 -37.18
CA TRP A 35 -20.51 8.79 -36.99
C TRP A 35 -21.17 8.24 -35.72
N THR A 36 -21.64 7.00 -35.73
CA THR A 36 -22.39 6.43 -34.61
C THR A 36 -21.91 5.04 -34.24
N ILE A 37 -21.72 4.81 -32.93
CA ILE A 37 -21.38 3.51 -32.35
C ILE A 37 -22.61 2.99 -31.59
N LEU A 38 -23.18 1.87 -32.05
CA LEU A 38 -24.37 1.23 -31.47
C LEU A 38 -23.96 -0.12 -30.86
N PHE A 39 -24.31 -0.40 -29.61
CA PHE A 39 -23.80 -1.59 -28.89
C PHE A 39 -24.81 -2.25 -27.94
N SER A 40 -24.62 -3.55 -27.66
CA SER A 40 -25.48 -4.37 -26.79
C SER A 40 -24.79 -4.90 -25.53
N HIS A 41 -25.58 -5.20 -24.50
CA HIS A 41 -25.10 -5.82 -23.26
C HIS A 41 -25.99 -7.00 -22.79
N PRO A 42 -25.43 -8.11 -22.27
CA PRO A 42 -26.18 -9.31 -21.87
C PRO A 42 -27.04 -9.20 -20.57
N GLY A 43 -27.41 -8.00 -20.11
CA GLY A 43 -28.40 -7.85 -19.02
C GLY A 43 -27.87 -8.06 -17.60
N LYS A 44 -26.62 -7.67 -17.33
CA LYS A 44 -26.15 -7.27 -15.98
C LYS A 44 -25.75 -5.78 -16.02
N SER A 45 -25.43 -5.18 -14.88
CA SER A 45 -25.07 -3.75 -14.77
C SER A 45 -23.99 -3.34 -15.79
N LEU A 46 -24.24 -2.24 -16.51
CA LEU A 46 -23.36 -1.69 -17.55
C LEU A 46 -22.24 -0.78 -16.98
N ALA A 47 -21.98 -0.83 -15.67
CA ALA A 47 -21.17 0.17 -14.96
C ALA A 47 -19.70 0.28 -15.42
N ALA A 48 -19.10 -0.80 -15.95
CA ALA A 48 -17.73 -0.78 -16.45
C ALA A 48 -17.64 -0.11 -17.83
N GLU A 49 -18.54 -0.48 -18.74
CA GLU A 49 -18.70 0.09 -20.08
C GLU A 49 -19.07 1.58 -20.00
N LEU A 50 -20.08 1.94 -19.20
CA LEU A 50 -20.47 3.34 -18.99
C LEU A 50 -19.37 4.14 -18.30
N SER A 51 -18.55 3.54 -17.44
CA SER A 51 -17.40 4.23 -16.84
C SER A 51 -16.32 4.59 -17.86
N GLU A 52 -15.94 3.70 -18.79
CA GLU A 52 -14.96 4.08 -19.82
C GLU A 52 -15.59 5.00 -20.88
N VAL A 53 -16.86 4.77 -21.29
CA VAL A 53 -17.59 5.71 -22.18
C VAL A 53 -17.62 7.12 -21.57
N ALA A 54 -18.01 7.26 -20.29
CA ALA A 54 -18.07 8.56 -19.62
C ALA A 54 -16.70 9.23 -19.49
N ARG A 55 -15.63 8.46 -19.28
CA ARG A 55 -14.23 8.98 -19.33
C ARG A 55 -13.77 9.36 -20.73
N ARG A 56 -14.46 8.89 -21.78
CA ARG A 56 -14.17 9.15 -23.19
C ARG A 56 -15.13 10.13 -23.86
N VAL A 57 -16.10 10.72 -23.14
CA VAL A 57 -16.99 11.75 -23.70
C VAL A 57 -16.21 12.86 -24.44
N PRO A 58 -15.10 13.44 -23.91
CA PRO A 58 -14.33 14.43 -24.67
C PRO A 58 -13.64 13.88 -25.94
N ASP A 59 -13.25 12.60 -25.95
CA ASP A 59 -12.71 11.90 -27.12
C ASP A 59 -13.80 11.65 -28.19
N ILE A 60 -15.04 11.42 -27.76
CA ILE A 60 -16.23 11.16 -28.58
C ILE A 60 -16.77 12.47 -29.18
N GLU A 61 -17.00 13.48 -28.35
CA GLU A 61 -17.47 14.83 -28.73
C GLU A 61 -16.53 15.48 -29.74
N LYS A 62 -15.21 15.45 -29.48
CA LYS A 62 -14.19 16.02 -30.37
C LYS A 62 -14.25 15.46 -31.79
N ARG A 63 -14.66 14.19 -31.94
CA ARG A 63 -14.79 13.48 -33.22
C ARG A 63 -16.19 13.59 -33.83
N ARG A 64 -17.13 14.26 -33.15
CA ARG A 64 -18.57 14.27 -33.48
C ARG A 64 -19.12 12.85 -33.66
N VAL A 65 -18.65 11.93 -32.81
CA VAL A 65 -19.19 10.58 -32.71
C VAL A 65 -20.38 10.60 -31.75
N LYS A 66 -21.41 9.82 -32.04
CA LYS A 66 -22.55 9.56 -31.16
C LYS A 66 -22.53 8.10 -30.72
N LEU A 67 -23.03 7.80 -29.52
CA LEU A 67 -22.91 6.48 -28.93
C LEU A 67 -24.21 6.04 -28.28
N ILE A 68 -24.75 4.88 -28.67
CA ILE A 68 -26.08 4.42 -28.24
C ILE A 68 -26.05 2.97 -27.73
N GLY A 69 -26.42 2.80 -26.47
CA GLY A 69 -26.45 1.51 -25.78
C GLY A 69 -27.86 0.92 -25.76
N ILE A 70 -28.01 -0.33 -26.19
CA ILE A 70 -29.27 -1.07 -26.14
C ILE A 70 -29.30 -1.93 -24.86
N SER A 71 -30.25 -1.67 -23.96
CA SER A 71 -30.41 -2.43 -22.71
C SER A 71 -31.86 -2.83 -22.41
N ARG A 72 -32.03 -4.01 -21.81
CA ARG A 72 -33.30 -4.44 -21.21
C ARG A 72 -33.55 -3.80 -19.84
N ASN A 73 -32.50 -3.43 -19.11
CA ASN A 73 -32.53 -2.77 -17.80
C ASN A 73 -32.30 -1.25 -17.92
N TRP A 74 -32.74 -0.65 -19.04
CA TRP A 74 -32.41 0.73 -19.43
C TRP A 74 -32.64 1.78 -18.34
N THR A 75 -33.60 1.61 -17.42
CA THR A 75 -33.83 2.54 -16.30
C THR A 75 -32.66 2.54 -15.31
N GLU A 76 -32.16 1.35 -14.94
CA GLU A 76 -31.03 1.19 -14.02
C GLU A 76 -29.72 1.61 -14.69
N ASP A 77 -29.54 1.24 -15.96
CA ASP A 77 -28.36 1.61 -16.74
C ASP A 77 -28.36 3.11 -17.08
N SER A 78 -29.52 3.75 -17.28
CA SER A 78 -29.63 5.21 -17.42
C SER A 78 -29.27 5.93 -16.14
N GLN A 79 -29.73 5.46 -14.97
CA GLN A 79 -29.32 6.04 -13.69
C GLN A 79 -27.81 5.86 -13.43
N GLN A 80 -27.23 4.73 -13.84
CA GLN A 80 -25.79 4.50 -13.81
C GLN A 80 -25.04 5.38 -14.81
N TRP A 81 -25.62 5.66 -15.98
CA TRP A 81 -25.09 6.62 -16.94
C TRP A 81 -25.13 8.04 -16.38
N ASP A 82 -26.25 8.50 -15.85
CA ASP A 82 -26.38 9.83 -15.26
C ASP A 82 -25.41 10.01 -14.09
N ALA A 83 -25.21 8.97 -13.27
CA ALA A 83 -24.21 8.94 -12.22
C ALA A 83 -22.77 8.97 -12.76
N CYS A 84 -22.47 8.27 -13.86
CA CYS A 84 -21.15 8.30 -14.50
C CYS A 84 -20.90 9.64 -15.22
N HIS A 85 -21.88 10.17 -15.93
CA HIS A 85 -21.82 11.44 -16.64
C HIS A 85 -21.62 12.59 -15.65
N ASN A 86 -22.43 12.71 -14.59
CA ASN A 86 -22.20 13.72 -13.55
C ASN A 86 -20.86 13.53 -12.80
N LYS A 87 -20.31 12.32 -12.77
CA LYS A 87 -19.00 12.00 -12.15
C LYS A 87 -17.80 12.31 -13.04
N TYR A 88 -17.94 12.32 -14.37
CA TYR A 88 -16.83 12.48 -15.32
C TYR A 88 -16.98 13.67 -16.29
N GLY A 89 -18.16 14.29 -16.38
CA GLY A 89 -18.50 15.33 -17.35
C GLY A 89 -19.26 16.52 -16.73
N ARG A 90 -18.52 17.61 -16.45
CA ARG A 90 -19.06 18.98 -16.36
C ARG A 90 -18.02 19.98 -16.83
N ALA A 91 -18.05 20.28 -18.12
CA ALA A 91 -17.48 21.51 -18.68
C ALA A 91 -18.64 22.45 -19.07
N PRO A 92 -18.61 23.75 -18.73
CA PRO A 92 -19.64 24.67 -19.21
C PRO A 92 -19.57 24.76 -20.75
N GLY A 93 -20.57 24.20 -21.45
CA GLY A 93 -20.64 24.17 -22.91
C GLY A 93 -20.24 22.86 -23.59
N SER A 94 -20.20 21.72 -22.88
CA SER A 94 -20.13 20.39 -23.51
C SER A 94 -21.39 20.06 -24.35
N PHE A 95 -21.28 19.13 -25.29
CA PHE A 95 -22.30 18.84 -26.30
C PHE A 95 -23.30 17.80 -25.80
N ASP A 96 -24.26 18.31 -25.02
CA ASP A 96 -25.25 17.51 -24.30
C ASP A 96 -26.03 16.54 -25.22
N GLY A 97 -26.23 15.30 -24.77
CA GLY A 97 -26.96 14.26 -25.50
C GLY A 97 -26.19 13.45 -26.56
N CYS A 98 -24.85 13.54 -26.66
CA CYS A 98 -24.05 12.71 -27.59
C CYS A 98 -23.99 11.20 -27.25
N VAL A 99 -24.38 10.82 -26.03
CA VAL A 99 -24.52 9.42 -25.58
C VAL A 99 -25.95 9.18 -25.11
N GLN A 100 -26.54 8.04 -25.49
CA GLN A 100 -27.91 7.65 -25.12
C GLN A 100 -28.00 6.16 -24.73
N ILE A 101 -28.98 5.82 -23.89
CA ILE A 101 -29.35 4.43 -23.59
C ILE A 101 -30.82 4.24 -23.94
N VAL A 102 -31.10 3.26 -24.80
CA VAL A 102 -32.45 2.96 -25.28
C VAL A 102 -33.05 1.72 -24.64
N SER A 103 -34.33 1.81 -24.33
CA SER A 103 -35.16 0.72 -23.83
C SER A 103 -35.36 -0.37 -24.89
N ASP A 104 -34.94 -1.60 -24.56
CA ASP A 104 -35.24 -2.81 -25.32
C ASP A 104 -35.79 -3.93 -24.43
N GLY A 105 -36.64 -3.59 -23.46
CA GLY A 105 -37.26 -4.56 -22.55
C GLY A 105 -38.04 -5.69 -23.28
N GLY A 106 -38.55 -5.40 -24.47
CA GLY A 106 -39.21 -6.38 -25.36
C GLY A 106 -38.29 -7.15 -26.31
N ALA A 107 -36.97 -6.94 -26.28
CA ALA A 107 -35.97 -7.52 -27.19
C ALA A 107 -36.20 -7.24 -28.70
N GLN A 108 -36.99 -6.22 -29.04
CA GLN A 108 -37.34 -5.87 -30.41
C GLN A 108 -36.16 -5.26 -31.16
N LEU A 109 -35.41 -4.35 -30.53
CA LEU A 109 -34.22 -3.71 -31.13
C LEU A 109 -33.07 -4.72 -31.26
N SER A 110 -32.85 -5.53 -30.23
CA SER A 110 -31.91 -6.66 -30.28
C SER A 110 -32.24 -7.63 -31.41
N THR A 111 -33.52 -7.89 -31.67
CA THR A 111 -33.94 -8.78 -32.78
C THR A 111 -33.74 -8.12 -34.13
N LEU A 112 -34.11 -6.84 -34.28
CA LEU A 112 -33.94 -6.03 -35.49
C LEU A 112 -32.47 -5.97 -35.97
N TYR A 113 -31.53 -5.83 -35.02
CA TYR A 113 -30.09 -5.80 -35.30
C TYR A 113 -29.42 -7.19 -35.31
N GLY A 114 -30.17 -8.30 -35.29
CA GLY A 114 -29.62 -9.67 -35.33
C GLY A 114 -28.82 -10.08 -34.07
N MET A 115 -28.96 -9.32 -32.99
CA MET A 115 -28.26 -9.48 -31.71
C MET A 115 -28.89 -10.56 -30.81
N VAL A 116 -29.76 -11.45 -31.31
CA VAL A 116 -30.37 -12.54 -30.51
C VAL A 116 -29.95 -13.90 -31.07
N PRO A 117 -29.68 -14.94 -30.26
CA PRO A 117 -29.41 -16.29 -30.76
C PRO A 117 -30.64 -16.90 -31.45
N SER A 118 -30.46 -17.36 -32.69
CA SER A 118 -31.50 -18.03 -33.47
C SER A 118 -31.83 -19.41 -32.87
N GLY A 119 -32.79 -19.44 -31.95
CA GLY A 119 -33.26 -20.66 -31.27
C GLY A 119 -34.09 -20.36 -30.02
N ASN A 120 -33.76 -19.31 -29.25
CA ASN A 120 -34.50 -18.96 -28.04
C ASN A 120 -35.79 -18.20 -28.37
N ARG A 121 -36.92 -18.92 -28.42
CA ARG A 121 -38.28 -18.36 -28.56
C ARG A 121 -38.99 -18.08 -27.23
N SER A 122 -38.28 -18.08 -26.11
CA SER A 122 -38.83 -17.70 -24.79
C SER A 122 -38.29 -16.34 -24.33
N PRO A 123 -39.15 -15.36 -23.97
CA PRO A 123 -38.72 -14.08 -23.41
C PRO A 123 -37.94 -14.19 -22.09
N SER A 124 -38.12 -15.29 -21.34
CA SER A 124 -37.63 -15.44 -19.96
C SER A 124 -36.27 -16.12 -19.80
N SER A 125 -35.67 -16.66 -20.88
CA SER A 125 -34.46 -17.50 -20.79
C SER A 125 -33.38 -17.20 -21.84
N GLY A 126 -33.45 -16.04 -22.51
CA GLY A 126 -32.46 -15.60 -23.48
C GLY A 126 -32.24 -14.08 -23.47
N GLY A 127 -31.09 -13.63 -22.94
CA GLY A 127 -30.56 -12.30 -23.23
C GLY A 127 -30.14 -12.15 -24.70
N PRO A 128 -29.83 -10.92 -25.16
CA PRO A 128 -29.15 -10.76 -26.44
C PRO A 128 -27.77 -11.45 -26.40
N LYS A 129 -27.22 -11.77 -27.58
CA LYS A 129 -25.84 -12.18 -27.77
C LYS A 129 -24.93 -11.13 -27.08
N PRO A 130 -24.04 -11.56 -26.17
CA PRO A 130 -23.17 -10.64 -25.45
C PRO A 130 -22.21 -9.90 -26.41
N PHE A 131 -22.10 -8.59 -26.23
CA PHE A 131 -21.11 -7.72 -26.86
C PHE A 131 -21.08 -7.77 -28.40
N THR A 132 -22.15 -7.28 -29.04
CA THR A 132 -22.11 -6.85 -30.45
C THR A 132 -21.98 -5.32 -30.50
N VAL A 133 -21.11 -4.82 -31.38
CA VAL A 133 -20.93 -3.38 -31.66
C VAL A 133 -21.04 -3.13 -33.17
N PHE A 134 -21.85 -2.16 -33.56
CA PHE A 134 -21.99 -1.66 -34.93
C PHE A 134 -21.39 -0.26 -35.01
N VAL A 135 -20.56 -0.03 -36.04
CA VAL A 135 -20.04 1.30 -36.38
C VAL A 135 -20.71 1.76 -37.66
N VAL A 136 -21.43 2.87 -37.58
CA VAL A 136 -22.30 3.43 -38.63
C VAL A 136 -21.77 4.80 -39.04
N ASP A 137 -21.69 5.06 -40.34
CA ASP A 137 -21.22 6.35 -40.87
C ASP A 137 -22.35 7.41 -40.94
N PRO A 138 -22.04 8.69 -41.23
CA PRO A 138 -23.05 9.74 -41.42
C PRO A 138 -24.13 9.40 -42.46
N ASN A 139 -23.81 8.58 -43.47
CA ASN A 139 -24.75 8.12 -44.50
C ASN A 139 -25.61 6.92 -44.02
N LYS A 140 -25.61 6.62 -42.71
CA LYS A 140 -26.30 5.49 -42.07
C LYS A 140 -25.78 4.12 -42.51
N ILE A 141 -24.63 4.03 -43.17
CA ILE A 141 -24.06 2.76 -43.66
C ILE A 141 -23.22 2.10 -42.56
N ILE A 142 -23.45 0.80 -42.32
CA ILE A 142 -22.67 0.00 -41.38
C ILE A 142 -21.28 -0.26 -41.99
N ARG A 143 -20.25 0.33 -41.38
CA ARG A 143 -18.84 0.22 -41.80
C ARG A 143 -18.06 -0.86 -41.04
N GLN A 144 -18.47 -1.19 -39.81
CA GLN A 144 -17.86 -2.26 -39.03
C GLN A 144 -18.91 -2.95 -38.15
N VAL A 145 -18.76 -4.26 -37.97
CA VAL A 145 -19.49 -5.05 -36.96
C VAL A 145 -18.46 -5.85 -36.18
N LEU A 146 -18.49 -5.71 -34.86
CA LEU A 146 -17.64 -6.45 -33.91
C LEU A 146 -18.55 -7.36 -33.08
N THR A 147 -18.14 -8.59 -32.84
CA THR A 147 -18.87 -9.57 -32.01
C THR A 147 -17.87 -10.27 -31.08
N TYR A 148 -18.37 -10.71 -29.92
CA TYR A 148 -17.71 -11.45 -28.83
C TYR A 148 -16.34 -12.13 -29.09
N PRO A 149 -15.32 -12.00 -28.21
CA PRO A 149 -15.26 -11.19 -26.98
C PRO A 149 -14.57 -9.84 -27.24
N ALA A 150 -15.37 -8.79 -27.42
CA ALA A 150 -14.90 -7.41 -27.58
C ALA A 150 -15.81 -6.45 -26.80
N ALA A 151 -15.61 -6.35 -25.48
CA ALA A 151 -16.31 -5.36 -24.67
C ALA A 151 -15.88 -3.94 -25.06
N ILE A 152 -16.83 -3.00 -25.17
CA ILE A 152 -16.56 -1.62 -25.59
C ILE A 152 -15.58 -0.93 -24.61
N SER A 153 -15.63 -1.30 -23.33
CA SER A 153 -14.69 -0.93 -22.26
C SER A 153 -13.21 -1.21 -22.57
N THR A 154 -12.89 -2.17 -23.45
CA THR A 154 -11.49 -2.49 -23.82
C THR A 154 -11.09 -2.01 -25.22
N ARG A 155 -12.04 -1.82 -26.15
CA ARG A 155 -11.74 -1.48 -27.57
C ARG A 155 -12.26 -0.13 -28.05
N LEU A 156 -13.00 0.66 -27.26
CA LEU A 156 -13.53 1.97 -27.68
C LEU A 156 -12.45 2.90 -28.28
N TYR A 157 -11.24 2.94 -27.70
CA TYR A 157 -10.13 3.71 -28.26
C TYR A 157 -9.69 3.23 -29.67
N GLN A 158 -9.69 1.92 -29.91
CA GLN A 158 -9.38 1.34 -31.23
C GLN A 158 -10.48 1.66 -32.25
N ILE A 159 -11.75 1.66 -31.82
CA ILE A 159 -12.91 2.02 -32.67
C ILE A 159 -12.86 3.51 -33.03
N LEU A 160 -12.63 4.40 -32.05
CA LEU A 160 -12.49 5.84 -32.31
C LEU A 160 -11.29 6.14 -33.21
N ARG A 161 -10.17 5.42 -33.05
CA ARG A 161 -9.05 5.51 -33.99
C ARG A 161 -9.41 4.99 -35.39
N ALA A 162 -10.16 3.89 -35.51
CA ALA A 162 -10.61 3.40 -36.82
C ALA A 162 -11.58 4.36 -37.53
N ILE A 163 -12.26 5.23 -36.78
CA ILE A 163 -13.04 6.37 -37.32
C ILE A 163 -12.11 7.53 -37.73
N ASP A 164 -11.06 7.84 -36.96
CA ASP A 164 -10.03 8.84 -37.32
C ASP A 164 -9.25 8.43 -38.60
N ASP A 165 -8.90 7.15 -38.71
CA ASP A 165 -8.19 6.54 -39.85
C ASP A 165 -9.15 6.28 -41.06
N SER A 166 -10.46 6.52 -40.92
CA SER A 166 -11.44 6.40 -42.00
C SER A 166 -11.52 7.68 -42.84
N PRO A 167 -11.54 7.62 -44.18
CA PRO A 167 -11.66 8.81 -45.01
C PRO A 167 -13.01 9.50 -44.78
N SER A 168 -12.98 10.62 -44.05
CA SER A 168 -14.16 11.45 -43.85
C SER A 168 -14.68 11.99 -45.21
N PRO A 169 -15.99 12.20 -45.38
CA PRO A 169 -16.56 12.72 -46.63
C PRO A 169 -16.13 14.16 -46.98
N GLN A 170 -15.21 14.77 -46.23
CA GLN A 170 -14.61 16.07 -46.49
C GLN A 170 -13.12 16.02 -46.88
N ASN A 171 -12.47 14.84 -46.84
CA ASN A 171 -11.04 14.70 -47.18
C ASN A 171 -10.80 13.70 -48.33
N THR A 172 -10.93 14.16 -49.58
CA THR A 172 -10.62 13.37 -50.78
C THR A 172 -9.13 13.41 -51.12
N HIS A 173 -8.29 12.68 -50.38
CA HIS A 173 -6.93 12.32 -50.83
C HIS A 173 -6.64 10.85 -50.53
N SER A 174 -6.12 10.14 -51.53
CA SER A 174 -6.03 8.67 -51.54
C SER A 174 -4.66 8.15 -51.12
N SER A 175 -4.62 7.33 -50.06
CA SER A 175 -3.58 6.30 -49.90
C SER A 175 -4.09 5.16 -49.03
N SER A 176 -4.20 3.95 -49.58
CA SER A 176 -4.44 2.74 -48.79
C SER A 176 -3.11 2.21 -48.22
N LYS A 177 -3.12 1.86 -46.94
CA LYS A 177 -2.10 1.02 -46.30
C LYS A 177 -2.80 -0.05 -45.48
N SER A 178 -2.39 -1.30 -45.65
CA SER A 178 -2.84 -2.41 -44.81
C SER A 178 -2.08 -2.40 -43.47
N LEU A 179 -2.66 -3.07 -42.48
CA LEU A 179 -1.94 -3.65 -41.36
C LEU A 179 -1.40 -5.05 -41.77
N ASP A 180 -0.81 -5.72 -40.80
CA ASP A 180 -0.35 -7.12 -40.85
C ASP A 180 0.87 -7.38 -41.76
N ASP A 181 2.07 -7.31 -41.18
CA ASP A 181 2.79 -8.55 -40.82
C ASP A 181 3.85 -8.28 -39.73
N ASP A 182 4.15 -9.29 -38.89
CA ASP A 182 5.22 -9.24 -37.87
C ASP A 182 5.94 -10.61 -37.80
N SER A 183 7.22 -10.59 -37.44
CA SER A 183 8.24 -11.65 -37.65
C SER A 183 8.52 -11.95 -39.14
N SER A 184 9.76 -12.03 -39.59
CA SER A 184 10.83 -12.88 -39.04
C SER A 184 12.20 -12.64 -39.75
N VAL A 185 13.17 -13.52 -39.45
CA VAL A 185 14.49 -13.72 -40.11
C VAL A 185 15.63 -12.75 -39.77
N ARG A 186 16.68 -13.33 -39.15
CA ARG A 186 18.09 -12.91 -39.30
C ARG A 186 18.85 -13.97 -40.10
N SER A 187 19.53 -13.56 -41.16
CA SER A 187 20.74 -14.22 -41.71
C SER A 187 21.61 -13.12 -42.32
N VAL A 188 22.74 -12.72 -41.71
CA VAL A 188 24.06 -13.38 -41.66
C VAL A 188 24.88 -13.17 -42.95
N ALA A 189 26.17 -12.87 -42.75
CA ALA A 189 27.23 -12.54 -43.73
C ALA A 189 27.29 -11.08 -44.23
N SER A 190 28.46 -10.41 -44.31
CA SER A 190 29.78 -10.75 -43.72
C SER A 190 30.75 -9.54 -43.72
N ASN A 191 31.81 -9.64 -42.89
CA ASN A 191 33.10 -8.92 -42.96
C ASN A 191 33.15 -7.40 -42.68
N GLY A 192 33.94 -6.97 -41.67
CA GLY A 192 34.19 -5.55 -41.37
C GLY A 192 35.04 -5.27 -40.12
N ARG A 193 36.36 -5.52 -40.20
CA ARG A 193 37.39 -5.33 -39.13
C ARG A 193 37.38 -3.91 -38.49
N ILE A 194 37.28 -3.79 -37.15
CA ILE A 194 38.36 -3.62 -36.12
C ILE A 194 38.76 -2.15 -35.78
N TYR A 195 38.81 -1.83 -34.47
CA TYR A 195 39.35 -0.61 -33.80
C TYR A 195 38.64 0.74 -34.13
N GLN A 196 38.68 1.82 -33.32
CA GLN A 196 39.39 2.07 -32.04
C GLN A 196 38.61 3.07 -31.11
N ASN A 197 39.21 3.41 -29.96
CA ASN A 197 38.72 4.26 -28.87
C ASN A 197 38.48 5.75 -29.23
N ALA A 198 38.01 6.50 -28.20
CA ALA A 198 38.21 7.93 -27.89
C ALA A 198 37.04 8.90 -28.23
N ASP A 199 36.75 9.94 -27.45
CA ASP A 199 36.87 10.19 -25.98
C ASP A 199 36.20 11.54 -25.63
N ILE A 200 36.11 11.89 -24.33
CA ILE A 200 36.13 13.27 -23.77
C ILE A 200 34.98 14.28 -24.07
N ASP A 201 34.34 14.75 -22.97
CA ASP A 201 33.72 16.07 -22.65
C ASP A 201 32.74 16.82 -23.58
N GLY A 202 31.97 17.75 -22.99
CA GLY A 202 31.12 18.70 -23.73
C GLY A 202 30.05 19.47 -22.95
N THR A 203 30.38 20.15 -21.85
CA THR A 203 29.38 20.85 -21.00
C THR A 203 28.69 22.07 -21.64
N ARG A 204 27.37 22.19 -21.37
CA ARG A 204 26.61 23.41 -20.98
C ARG A 204 26.17 24.50 -22.01
N ASN A 205 24.83 24.71 -21.98
CA ASN A 205 24.10 25.98 -21.78
C ASN A 205 23.72 26.97 -22.92
N ALA A 206 22.42 27.35 -22.88
CA ALA A 206 21.79 28.62 -23.35
C ALA A 206 21.83 28.90 -24.87
N THR A 207 21.07 29.82 -25.49
CA THR A 207 20.17 30.97 -25.14
C THR A 207 18.99 31.00 -26.16
N SER A 208 17.68 31.12 -25.84
CA SER A 208 16.83 32.20 -25.24
C SER A 208 16.37 33.34 -26.19
N PHE A 209 15.14 33.86 -25.94
CA PHE A 209 14.41 34.99 -26.61
C PHE A 209 13.72 34.67 -27.96
N ASP A 210 12.59 35.30 -28.38
CA ASP A 210 11.73 36.41 -27.87
C ASP A 210 10.21 36.12 -28.14
N THR A 211 9.13 36.92 -27.94
CA THR A 211 8.65 38.02 -27.03
C THR A 211 7.65 38.96 -27.79
N VAL A 212 6.91 39.83 -27.08
CA VAL A 212 6.21 41.10 -27.53
C VAL A 212 4.70 41.08 -27.91
N ALA A 213 3.97 42.08 -27.35
CA ALA A 213 2.63 42.68 -27.67
C ALA A 213 1.32 41.87 -27.41
N ASN A 214 0.18 42.40 -26.90
CA ASN A 214 -0.56 43.70 -26.93
C ASN A 214 -1.53 43.85 -28.15
N THR A 215 -2.78 44.37 -28.10
CA THR A 215 -3.63 45.00 -27.03
C THR A 215 -5.13 45.22 -27.44
N ILE A 216 -6.05 45.34 -26.45
CA ILE A 216 -7.22 46.27 -26.33
C ILE A 216 -8.59 46.09 -27.11
N SER A 217 -9.69 46.09 -26.33
CA SER A 217 -11.12 46.49 -26.57
C SER A 217 -12.03 45.73 -27.56
N SER A 218 -13.29 45.44 -27.22
CA SER A 218 -14.43 46.41 -27.31
C SER A 218 -15.74 45.89 -26.64
N ILE A 219 -16.78 46.74 -26.54
CA ILE A 219 -18.05 46.56 -25.78
C ILE A 219 -19.22 47.11 -26.64
N PRO A 220 -20.39 46.42 -26.78
CA PRO A 220 -21.64 46.90 -26.14
C PRO A 220 -22.73 45.85 -25.76
N THR A 221 -23.65 46.30 -24.91
CA THR A 221 -24.87 45.64 -24.37
C THR A 221 -26.08 45.61 -25.33
N PRO A 222 -27.12 44.79 -25.05
CA PRO A 222 -28.38 45.34 -24.47
C PRO A 222 -29.05 44.46 -23.37
N LEU A 223 -30.20 44.91 -22.85
CA LEU A 223 -30.90 44.39 -21.64
C LEU A 223 -32.27 43.69 -22.00
N PRO A 224 -33.30 43.50 -21.12
CA PRO A 224 -33.64 42.17 -20.59
C PRO A 224 -35.17 41.80 -20.66
N VAL A 225 -35.59 40.66 -20.08
CA VAL A 225 -36.85 40.51 -19.30
C VAL A 225 -36.89 39.17 -18.51
N HIS A 226 -37.73 39.15 -17.46
CA HIS A 226 -37.91 38.16 -16.37
C HIS A 226 -38.49 36.78 -16.80
N THR A 227 -38.49 35.69 -16.00
CA THR A 227 -38.95 35.56 -14.59
C THR A 227 -38.33 34.42 -13.74
N SER A 228 -38.36 34.64 -12.40
CA SER A 228 -38.38 33.68 -11.25
C SER A 228 -37.84 32.25 -11.39
N SER A 229 -37.06 31.69 -10.46
CA SER A 229 -36.51 32.12 -9.15
C SER A 229 -35.48 31.05 -8.66
N SER A 230 -34.86 31.01 -7.46
CA SER A 230 -34.97 31.74 -6.19
C SER A 230 -33.61 31.70 -5.44
N THR A 231 -33.51 32.22 -4.20
CA THR A 231 -32.26 32.27 -3.42
C THR A 231 -32.46 32.05 -1.90
N PRO A 232 -31.53 31.35 -1.21
CA PRO A 232 -31.40 31.39 0.25
C PRO A 232 -30.63 32.64 0.72
N ALA A 233 -30.74 32.98 2.00
CA ALA A 233 -30.42 34.31 2.52
C ALA A 233 -28.92 34.65 2.64
N VAL A 234 -28.57 35.86 2.20
CA VAL A 234 -27.36 36.59 2.65
C VAL A 234 -27.57 37.10 4.08
N THR A 235 -26.51 37.14 4.89
CA THR A 235 -26.50 37.71 6.26
C THR A 235 -26.74 39.22 6.25
N SER A 236 -28.03 39.58 6.23
CA SER A 236 -28.54 40.92 5.96
C SER A 236 -28.30 41.98 7.04
N ALA A 237 -27.45 41.70 8.04
CA ALA A 237 -27.03 42.64 9.08
C ALA A 237 -26.01 43.67 8.55
N SER A 238 -25.02 43.22 7.78
CA SER A 238 -24.00 44.08 7.14
C SER A 238 -24.66 45.17 6.28
N TYR A 239 -25.55 44.77 5.37
CA TYR A 239 -26.18 45.68 4.42
C TYR A 239 -26.98 46.82 5.09
N ILE A 240 -27.56 46.60 6.28
CA ILE A 240 -28.25 47.66 7.04
C ILE A 240 -27.26 48.65 7.66
N HIS A 241 -26.10 48.19 8.12
CA HIS A 241 -25.05 49.06 8.65
C HIS A 241 -24.48 49.95 7.54
N THR A 242 -24.09 49.33 6.41
CA THR A 242 -23.57 50.03 5.23
C THR A 242 -24.62 50.96 4.64
N ALA A 243 -25.88 50.54 4.51
CA ALA A 243 -26.95 51.41 4.01
C ALA A 243 -27.24 52.59 4.94
N SER A 244 -27.09 52.44 6.27
CA SER A 244 -27.19 53.58 7.20
C SER A 244 -26.05 54.56 6.93
N GLN A 245 -24.80 54.12 6.94
CA GLN A 245 -23.62 54.97 6.70
C GLN A 245 -23.68 55.67 5.33
N VAL A 246 -24.12 54.96 4.30
CA VAL A 246 -24.34 55.53 2.95
C VAL A 246 -25.50 56.54 2.95
N LEU A 247 -26.59 56.31 3.69
CA LEU A 247 -27.65 57.32 3.85
C LEU A 247 -27.21 58.51 4.70
N ASP A 248 -26.34 58.34 5.68
CA ASP A 248 -25.76 59.43 6.47
C ASP A 248 -24.93 60.33 5.55
N HIS A 249 -23.95 59.78 4.83
CA HIS A 249 -23.18 60.55 3.83
C HIS A 249 -24.03 61.13 2.69
N LEU A 250 -25.07 60.43 2.23
CA LEU A 250 -26.03 60.99 1.26
C LEU A 250 -26.92 62.08 1.85
N THR A 251 -27.16 62.10 3.17
CA THR A 251 -27.88 63.22 3.82
C THR A 251 -27.03 64.49 3.71
N ASP A 252 -25.75 64.40 4.07
CA ASP A 252 -24.79 65.51 4.00
C ASP A 252 -24.67 66.08 2.58
N VAL A 253 -24.59 65.19 1.57
CA VAL A 253 -24.54 65.59 0.14
C VAL A 253 -25.90 66.12 -0.36
N SER A 254 -27.02 65.63 0.16
CA SER A 254 -28.37 66.02 -0.31
C SER A 254 -28.77 67.46 0.00
N HIS A 255 -28.03 68.17 0.87
CA HIS A 255 -28.22 69.61 1.12
C HIS A 255 -28.08 70.48 -0.15
N VAL A 256 -27.50 69.94 -1.22
CA VAL A 256 -27.36 70.61 -2.53
C VAL A 256 -28.60 70.42 -3.43
N ILE A 257 -29.49 69.45 -3.15
CA ILE A 257 -30.60 69.05 -4.05
C ILE A 257 -31.92 68.87 -3.25
N PRO A 258 -32.79 69.90 -3.17
CA PRO A 258 -33.95 69.92 -2.27
C PRO A 258 -34.96 68.77 -2.44
N PHE A 259 -35.11 68.24 -3.64
CA PHE A 259 -36.15 67.24 -3.97
C PHE A 259 -35.80 65.81 -3.48
N VAL A 260 -34.53 65.56 -3.12
CA VAL A 260 -34.05 64.22 -2.73
C VAL A 260 -34.22 63.97 -1.22
N ILE A 261 -34.18 65.04 -0.41
CA ILE A 261 -34.22 64.99 1.06
C ILE A 261 -35.42 64.19 1.61
N PRO A 262 -36.68 64.37 1.14
CA PRO A 262 -37.82 63.62 1.69
C PRO A 262 -37.72 62.11 1.48
N ALA A 263 -37.16 61.67 0.34
CA ALA A 263 -36.98 60.25 0.03
C ALA A 263 -35.88 59.61 0.90
N VAL A 264 -34.76 60.32 1.11
CA VAL A 264 -33.67 59.87 2.00
C VAL A 264 -34.17 59.74 3.44
N ILE A 265 -34.93 60.70 3.96
CA ILE A 265 -35.53 60.63 5.30
C ILE A 265 -36.48 59.43 5.42
N LEU A 266 -37.35 59.20 4.43
CA LEU A 266 -38.29 58.08 4.45
C LEU A 266 -37.57 56.71 4.47
N LEU A 267 -36.51 56.56 3.66
CA LEU A 267 -35.64 55.39 3.67
C LEU A 267 -34.93 55.21 5.03
N LYS A 268 -34.43 56.29 5.64
CA LYS A 268 -33.82 56.27 6.99
C LYS A 268 -34.79 55.76 8.05
N VAL A 269 -36.06 56.19 8.00
CA VAL A 269 -37.12 55.70 8.90
C VAL A 269 -37.39 54.21 8.69
N ILE A 270 -37.52 53.76 7.43
CA ILE A 270 -37.77 52.35 7.08
C ILE A 270 -36.60 51.45 7.55
N ILE A 271 -35.35 51.85 7.30
CA ILE A 271 -34.15 51.11 7.73
C ILE A 271 -34.05 51.08 9.25
N GLY A 272 -34.37 52.18 9.94
CA GLY A 272 -34.43 52.21 11.41
C GLY A 272 -35.51 51.32 12.01
N VAL A 273 -36.68 51.20 11.36
CA VAL A 273 -37.74 50.26 11.73
C VAL A 273 -37.28 48.81 11.53
N GLU A 274 -36.68 48.49 10.38
CA GLU A 274 -36.16 47.15 10.07
C GLU A 274 -35.05 46.70 11.04
N LYS A 275 -34.12 47.59 11.38
CA LYS A 275 -33.06 47.31 12.37
C LYS A 275 -33.64 46.97 13.74
N ARG A 276 -34.60 47.78 14.23
CA ARG A 276 -35.26 47.56 15.53
C ARG A 276 -36.10 46.28 15.57
N ALA A 277 -36.68 45.85 14.44
CA ALA A 277 -37.40 44.58 14.38
C ALA A 277 -36.46 43.38 14.60
N ARG A 278 -35.28 43.39 13.97
CA ARG A 278 -34.31 42.28 14.07
C ARG A 278 -33.64 42.20 15.45
N ASP A 279 -33.40 43.33 16.11
CA ASP A 279 -33.00 43.36 17.54
C ASP A 279 -33.97 42.53 18.41
N VAL A 280 -35.28 42.58 18.11
CA VAL A 280 -36.32 41.88 18.86
C VAL A 280 -36.37 40.40 18.51
N ASP A 281 -36.25 40.03 17.22
CA ASP A 281 -36.16 38.62 16.81
C ASP A 281 -34.92 37.92 17.41
N ILE A 282 -33.76 38.59 17.45
CA ILE A 282 -32.53 38.04 18.07
C ILE A 282 -32.74 37.81 19.58
N LYS A 283 -33.29 38.79 20.30
CA LYS A 283 -33.60 38.64 21.74
C LYS A 283 -34.67 37.58 22.03
N CYS A 284 -35.63 37.40 21.12
CA CYS A 284 -36.61 36.33 21.20
C CYS A 284 -35.95 34.95 21.05
N THR A 285 -34.94 34.80 20.18
CA THR A 285 -34.16 33.56 20.03
C THR A 285 -33.29 33.26 21.26
N ASP A 286 -32.57 34.26 21.80
CA ASP A 286 -31.79 34.12 23.06
C ASP A 286 -32.70 33.71 24.24
N LEU A 287 -33.86 34.37 24.40
CA LEU A 287 -34.81 34.02 25.46
C LEU A 287 -35.39 32.61 25.29
N VAL A 288 -35.66 32.16 24.05
CA VAL A 288 -36.07 30.78 23.76
C VAL A 288 -34.97 29.79 24.16
N GLN A 289 -33.71 30.05 23.83
CA GLN A 289 -32.60 29.17 24.19
C GLN A 289 -32.42 29.06 25.72
N ARG A 290 -32.52 30.17 26.46
CA ARG A 290 -32.49 30.17 27.94
C ARG A 290 -33.65 29.37 28.55
N ILE A 291 -34.86 29.56 28.03
CA ILE A 291 -36.04 28.79 28.48
C ILE A 291 -35.86 27.29 28.17
N THR A 292 -35.37 26.92 26.98
CA THR A 292 -35.07 25.52 26.66
C THR A 292 -34.02 24.92 27.59
N PHE A 293 -32.97 25.67 27.93
CA PHE A 293 -31.95 25.25 28.89
C PHE A 293 -32.51 25.05 30.31
N MET A 294 -33.34 25.95 30.82
CA MET A 294 -33.96 25.78 32.14
C MET A 294 -34.94 24.59 32.16
N VAL A 295 -35.78 24.46 31.13
CA VAL A 295 -36.78 23.39 31.03
C VAL A 295 -36.14 22.00 30.89
N SER A 296 -34.96 21.88 30.27
CA SER A 296 -34.26 20.58 30.21
C SER A 296 -33.66 20.13 31.55
N HIS A 297 -33.49 21.02 32.53
CA HIS A 297 -32.95 20.71 33.85
C HIS A 297 -34.03 20.51 34.93
N LEU A 298 -35.26 21.01 34.74
CA LEU A 298 -36.40 20.78 35.63
C LEU A 298 -36.62 19.30 36.04
N PRO A 299 -36.40 18.27 35.20
CA PRO A 299 -36.58 16.87 35.61
C PRO A 299 -35.70 16.42 36.78
N MET A 300 -34.51 17.02 36.99
CA MET A 300 -33.64 16.66 38.11
C MET A 300 -34.22 17.10 39.48
N LEU A 301 -34.95 18.21 39.53
CA LEU A 301 -35.55 18.73 40.78
C LEU A 301 -36.71 17.86 41.28
N ARG A 302 -37.25 16.95 40.45
CA ARG A 302 -38.43 16.14 40.77
C ARG A 302 -38.19 15.07 41.85
N ASN A 303 -36.93 14.70 42.08
CA ASN A 303 -36.55 13.58 42.95
C ASN A 303 -35.76 14.02 44.20
N VAL A 304 -35.81 15.30 44.57
CA VAL A 304 -35.10 15.87 45.73
C VAL A 304 -36.12 16.25 46.80
N GLU A 305 -35.86 15.91 48.05
CA GLU A 305 -36.59 16.48 49.19
C GLU A 305 -36.15 17.93 49.38
N ILE A 306 -37.08 18.86 49.15
CA ILE A 306 -36.83 20.31 49.03
C ILE A 306 -37.66 21.04 50.11
N THR A 307 -37.02 21.98 50.81
CA THR A 307 -37.67 22.82 51.83
C THR A 307 -38.74 23.75 51.25
N ASP A 308 -39.73 24.16 52.04
CA ASP A 308 -40.82 25.01 51.56
C ASP A 308 -40.39 26.37 51.03
N ALA A 309 -39.28 26.94 51.54
CA ALA A 309 -38.68 28.16 50.99
C ALA A 309 -38.18 27.94 49.55
N THR A 310 -37.41 26.87 49.31
CA THR A 310 -36.91 26.54 47.97
C THR A 310 -38.04 26.09 47.03
N ARG A 311 -39.13 25.51 47.56
CA ARG A 311 -40.37 25.24 46.81
C ARG A 311 -41.01 26.54 46.30
N GLN A 312 -41.11 27.58 47.14
CA GLN A 312 -41.62 28.90 46.71
C GLN A 312 -40.76 29.53 45.60
N VAL A 313 -39.43 29.39 45.65
CA VAL A 313 -38.53 29.86 44.58
C VAL A 313 -38.78 29.10 43.27
N ILE A 314 -38.98 27.79 43.33
CA ILE A 314 -39.30 26.96 42.14
C ILE A 314 -40.68 27.32 41.56
N ASP A 315 -41.68 27.58 42.39
CA ASP A 315 -43.02 27.99 41.93
C ASP A 315 -43.00 29.40 41.32
N HIS A 316 -42.26 30.35 41.90
CA HIS A 316 -42.05 31.67 41.32
C HIS A 316 -41.35 31.60 39.95
N MET A 317 -40.28 30.79 39.84
CA MET A 317 -39.57 30.54 38.59
C MET A 317 -40.49 29.90 37.54
N ASN A 318 -41.36 28.97 37.92
CA ASN A 318 -42.37 28.38 37.03
C ASN A 318 -43.35 29.43 36.48
N ASP A 319 -43.77 30.41 37.28
CA ASP A 319 -44.65 31.49 36.81
C ASP A 319 -43.93 32.49 35.89
N VAL A 320 -42.68 32.84 36.18
CA VAL A 320 -41.84 33.66 35.26
C VAL A 320 -41.65 32.94 33.91
N LEU A 321 -41.41 31.62 33.92
CA LEU A 321 -41.33 30.80 32.71
C LEU A 321 -42.66 30.81 31.90
N LYS A 322 -43.82 30.69 32.56
CA LYS A 322 -45.14 30.80 31.91
C LYS A 322 -45.33 32.19 31.28
N VAL A 323 -44.96 33.26 31.98
CA VAL A 323 -45.06 34.64 31.48
C VAL A 323 -44.20 34.82 30.22
N CYS A 324 -42.93 34.43 30.24
CA CYS A 324 -42.06 34.58 29.08
C CYS A 324 -42.46 33.66 27.90
N ALA A 325 -42.97 32.44 28.15
CA ALA A 325 -43.56 31.60 27.12
C ALA A 325 -44.78 32.26 26.44
N SER A 326 -45.68 32.86 27.23
CA SER A 326 -46.86 33.57 26.71
C SER A 326 -46.48 34.80 25.87
N LEU A 327 -45.41 35.52 26.26
CA LEU A 327 -44.86 36.67 25.51
C LEU A 327 -44.31 36.22 24.14
N ILE A 328 -43.58 35.10 24.10
CA ILE A 328 -43.05 34.50 22.87
C ILE A 328 -44.20 34.04 21.95
N GLU A 329 -45.24 33.42 22.49
CA GLU A 329 -46.39 32.97 21.70
C GLU A 329 -47.20 34.15 21.15
N ALA A 330 -47.46 35.18 21.96
CA ALA A 330 -48.13 36.41 21.54
C ALA A 330 -47.34 37.16 20.44
N TYR A 331 -46.00 37.17 20.53
CA TYR A 331 -45.14 37.71 19.48
C TYR A 331 -45.21 36.88 18.19
N ARG A 332 -45.16 35.54 18.29
CA ARG A 332 -45.28 34.63 17.15
C ARG A 332 -46.64 34.70 16.45
N LYS A 333 -47.72 35.06 17.16
CA LYS A 333 -49.06 35.28 16.58
C LYS A 333 -49.25 36.64 15.90
N GLN A 334 -48.36 37.62 16.08
CA GLN A 334 -48.41 38.90 15.36
C GLN A 334 -47.95 38.74 13.90
N GLY A 335 -48.62 39.42 12.96
CA GLY A 335 -48.24 39.47 11.56
C GLY A 335 -46.93 40.23 11.29
N THR A 336 -46.26 39.97 10.17
CA THR A 336 -44.92 40.50 9.84
C THR A 336 -44.82 42.03 9.86
N LEU A 337 -45.86 42.76 9.46
CA LEU A 337 -45.88 44.23 9.53
C LEU A 337 -46.08 44.72 10.97
N ALA A 338 -46.94 44.05 11.74
CA ALA A 338 -47.23 44.39 13.14
C ALA A 338 -46.01 44.19 14.05
N ARG A 339 -45.24 43.11 13.87
CA ARG A 339 -43.97 42.89 14.61
C ARG A 339 -42.96 44.01 14.38
N ARG A 340 -42.90 44.57 13.17
CA ARG A 340 -41.96 45.64 12.79
C ARG A 340 -42.36 47.00 13.35
N LEU A 341 -43.65 47.29 13.47
CA LEU A 341 -44.17 48.60 13.90
C LEU A 341 -44.43 48.71 15.42
N ASN A 342 -44.56 47.59 16.15
CA ASN A 342 -44.90 47.61 17.57
C ASN A 342 -43.68 47.81 18.48
N LEU A 343 -43.35 49.08 18.74
CA LEU A 343 -42.16 49.51 19.49
C LEU A 343 -42.02 48.89 20.89
N GLY A 344 -43.15 48.64 21.60
CA GLY A 344 -43.14 48.18 23.00
C GLY A 344 -42.68 46.74 23.23
N ASN A 345 -42.40 45.96 22.17
CA ASN A 345 -41.95 44.57 22.31
C ASN A 345 -40.50 44.48 22.85
N LYS A 346 -39.60 45.40 22.47
CA LYS A 346 -38.16 45.34 22.82
C LYS A 346 -37.93 45.33 24.33
N ASP A 347 -38.63 46.21 25.04
CA ASP A 347 -38.43 46.41 26.48
C ASP A 347 -39.15 45.32 27.30
N ARG A 348 -40.26 44.77 26.79
CA ARG A 348 -40.93 43.59 27.36
C ARG A 348 -40.02 42.35 27.31
N PHE A 349 -39.35 42.10 26.18
CA PHE A 349 -38.37 41.01 26.08
C PHE A 349 -37.13 41.24 26.94
N ALA A 350 -36.64 42.49 27.04
CA ALA A 350 -35.53 42.83 27.95
C ALA A 350 -35.88 42.58 29.43
N ASN A 351 -37.08 42.97 29.86
CA ASN A 351 -37.54 42.75 31.23
C ASN A 351 -37.75 41.25 31.53
N CYS A 352 -38.32 40.48 30.59
CA CYS A 352 -38.44 39.02 30.75
C CYS A 352 -37.07 38.33 30.89
N ALA A 353 -36.08 38.74 30.08
CA ALA A 353 -34.72 38.22 30.18
C ALA A 353 -34.05 38.58 31.52
N LYS A 354 -34.35 39.76 32.09
CA LYS A 354 -33.88 40.12 33.43
C LYS A 354 -34.51 39.25 34.51
N SER A 355 -35.84 39.18 34.60
CA SER A 355 -36.54 38.38 35.62
C SER A 355 -36.14 36.91 35.58
N LEU A 356 -35.88 36.35 34.39
CA LEU A 356 -35.38 34.98 34.23
C LEU A 356 -33.97 34.81 34.83
N SER A 357 -33.11 35.81 34.68
CA SER A 357 -31.76 35.83 35.28
C SER A 357 -31.82 35.98 36.80
N ASP A 358 -32.71 36.84 37.30
CA ASP A 358 -32.89 37.09 38.74
C ASP A 358 -33.32 35.78 39.44
N CYS A 359 -34.39 35.11 38.97
CA CYS A 359 -34.84 33.81 39.51
C CYS A 359 -33.80 32.69 39.43
N THR A 360 -32.90 32.72 38.44
CA THR A 360 -31.84 31.71 38.30
C THR A 360 -30.79 31.85 39.42
N ASN A 361 -30.52 33.09 39.85
CA ASN A 361 -29.63 33.37 40.98
C ASN A 361 -30.28 32.93 42.31
N ASP A 362 -31.56 33.24 42.52
CA ASP A 362 -32.30 32.86 43.74
C ASP A 362 -32.32 31.33 43.94
N LEU A 363 -32.52 30.57 42.86
CA LEU A 363 -32.46 29.11 42.88
C LEU A 363 -31.04 28.60 43.20
N MET A 364 -30.00 29.22 42.63
CA MET A 364 -28.60 28.85 42.88
C MET A 364 -28.21 29.05 44.35
N VAL A 365 -28.58 30.20 44.95
CA VAL A 365 -28.37 30.48 46.37
C VAL A 365 -29.13 29.47 47.25
N SER A 366 -30.40 29.20 46.91
CA SER A 366 -31.24 28.22 47.64
C SER A 366 -30.64 26.81 47.63
N LEU A 367 -30.05 26.38 46.51
CA LEU A 367 -29.40 25.07 46.38
C LEU A 367 -28.05 25.01 47.11
N GLN A 368 -27.28 26.11 47.15
CA GLN A 368 -26.03 26.18 47.92
C GLN A 368 -26.27 26.06 49.43
N ILE A 369 -27.27 26.77 49.96
CA ILE A 369 -27.69 26.65 51.38
C ILE A 369 -28.03 25.19 51.73
N HIS A 370 -28.67 24.47 50.80
CA HIS A 370 -29.07 23.07 50.94
C HIS A 370 -27.91 22.06 50.84
N GLN A 371 -26.74 22.48 50.32
CA GLN A 371 -25.50 21.72 50.36
C GLN A 371 -24.74 21.96 51.68
N THR A 372 -24.68 23.21 52.16
CA THR A 372 -23.99 23.52 53.43
C THR A 372 -24.59 22.82 54.64
N THR A 373 -25.91 22.55 54.66
CA THR A 373 -26.57 21.79 55.73
C THR A 373 -26.21 20.30 55.78
N LYS A 374 -25.45 19.77 54.82
CA LYS A 374 -24.99 18.37 54.80
C LYS A 374 -23.51 18.20 55.18
N LEU A 375 -22.84 19.24 55.68
CA LEU A 375 -21.40 19.24 55.99
C LEU A 375 -21.07 19.24 57.50
N GLU A 376 -21.91 18.64 58.33
CA GLU A 376 -21.60 18.37 59.76
C GLU A 376 -20.60 17.20 59.99
N VAL A 377 -19.51 17.14 59.21
CA VAL A 377 -18.41 16.18 59.47
C VAL A 377 -17.05 16.82 59.16
N LEU A 378 -16.46 17.50 60.15
CA LEU A 378 -14.99 17.67 60.28
C LEU A 378 -14.59 18.26 61.65
N SER A 379 -14.91 17.57 62.74
CA SER A 379 -14.42 17.93 64.07
C SER A 379 -12.93 17.56 64.25
N LYS A 380 -12.14 18.50 64.76
CA LYS A 380 -10.86 18.24 65.43
C LYS A 380 -10.80 19.07 66.70
N ALA A 381 -10.40 18.45 67.80
CA ALA A 381 -10.25 19.12 69.08
C ALA A 381 -9.08 20.12 69.06
N VAL A 382 -9.29 21.27 69.69
CA VAL A 382 -8.24 22.24 70.03
C VAL A 382 -7.55 21.75 71.31
N PRO A 383 -6.24 21.97 71.51
CA PRO A 383 -5.60 21.73 72.80
C PRO A 383 -6.25 22.57 73.90
N VAL A 384 -6.36 22.01 75.10
CA VAL A 384 -6.89 22.68 76.30
C VAL A 384 -5.68 23.12 77.13
N ASP A 385 -5.56 24.41 77.40
CA ASP A 385 -4.48 24.94 78.25
C ASP A 385 -4.81 24.76 79.74
N GLN A 386 -3.79 24.84 80.61
CA GLN A 386 -3.95 24.60 82.06
C GLN A 386 -4.94 25.59 82.73
N GLU A 387 -5.10 26.77 82.15
CA GLU A 387 -6.08 27.79 82.60
C GLU A 387 -7.52 27.38 82.23
N ASP A 388 -7.74 26.72 81.09
CA ASP A 388 -9.05 26.15 80.72
C ASP A 388 -9.43 24.97 81.60
N GLU A 389 -8.49 24.09 81.98
CA GLU A 389 -8.77 23.04 82.98
C GLU A 389 -9.20 23.65 84.31
N THR A 390 -8.55 24.74 84.74
CA THR A 390 -8.87 25.46 85.98
C THR A 390 -10.24 26.13 85.87
N ALA A 391 -10.57 26.73 84.72
CA ALA A 391 -11.89 27.30 84.44
C ALA A 391 -12.99 26.25 84.44
N GLN A 392 -12.79 25.11 83.76
CA GLN A 392 -13.75 24.01 83.72
C GLN A 392 -13.95 23.39 85.12
N ALA A 393 -12.89 23.24 85.91
CA ALA A 393 -13.00 22.76 87.29
C ALA A 393 -13.83 23.70 88.18
N PHE A 394 -13.57 25.03 88.10
CA PHE A 394 -14.36 26.02 88.84
C PHE A 394 -15.83 26.04 88.42
N VAL A 395 -16.10 26.01 87.12
CA VAL A 395 -17.45 26.02 86.56
C VAL A 395 -18.20 24.73 86.92
N ALA A 396 -17.54 23.56 86.87
CA ALA A 396 -18.13 22.28 87.25
C ALA A 396 -18.45 22.21 88.76
N SER A 397 -17.58 22.72 89.63
CA SER A 397 -17.81 22.72 91.09
C SER A 397 -18.93 23.67 91.54
N HIS A 398 -19.26 24.69 90.74
CA HIS A 398 -20.28 25.70 91.04
C HIS A 398 -21.57 25.57 90.21
N GLY A 399 -21.82 24.41 89.60
CA GLY A 399 -23.12 24.08 89.00
C GLY A 399 -23.29 24.38 87.51
N GLY A 400 -22.19 24.63 86.78
CA GLY A 400 -22.19 24.83 85.33
C GLY A 400 -22.21 26.30 84.90
N LEU A 401 -21.95 26.54 83.60
CA LEU A 401 -21.55 27.85 83.09
C LEU A 401 -22.57 28.96 83.38
N GLN A 402 -23.87 28.68 83.19
CA GLN A 402 -24.95 29.64 83.50
C GLN A 402 -25.04 29.99 85.00
N ALA A 403 -24.74 29.05 85.91
CA ALA A 403 -24.79 29.32 87.35
C ALA A 403 -23.68 30.29 87.78
N VAL A 404 -22.51 30.21 87.14
CA VAL A 404 -21.40 31.15 87.36
C VAL A 404 -21.68 32.50 86.68
N THR A 405 -22.00 32.53 85.38
CA THR A 405 -22.15 33.81 84.65
C THR A 405 -23.35 34.65 85.07
N THR A 406 -24.36 34.06 85.72
CA THR A 406 -25.55 34.78 86.23
C THR A 406 -25.40 35.20 87.71
N ASN A 407 -24.28 34.88 88.38
CA ASN A 407 -24.03 35.25 89.77
C ASN A 407 -22.76 36.10 89.92
N GLU A 408 -22.96 37.39 90.17
CA GLU A 408 -21.91 38.42 90.22
C GLU A 408 -20.80 38.12 91.24
N GLU A 409 -21.12 37.50 92.39
CA GLU A 409 -20.12 37.11 93.39
C GLU A 409 -19.22 35.97 92.91
N LEU A 410 -19.77 35.00 92.17
CA LEU A 410 -19.00 33.88 91.61
C LEU A 410 -18.10 34.34 90.46
N VAL A 411 -18.56 35.28 89.62
CA VAL A 411 -17.71 35.90 88.58
C VAL A 411 -16.54 36.66 89.23
N LYS A 412 -16.79 37.42 90.30
CA LYS A 412 -15.74 38.16 91.03
C LYS A 412 -14.75 37.21 91.74
N GLN A 413 -15.22 36.10 92.33
CA GLN A 413 -14.33 35.06 92.87
C GLN A 413 -13.48 34.42 91.76
N PHE A 414 -14.07 34.03 90.64
CA PHE A 414 -13.36 33.40 89.53
C PHE A 414 -12.25 34.31 88.96
N ALA A 415 -12.55 35.58 88.72
CA ALA A 415 -11.57 36.58 88.28
C ALA A 415 -10.41 36.73 89.29
N SER A 416 -10.70 36.73 90.60
CA SER A 416 -9.64 36.80 91.62
C SER A 416 -8.71 35.57 91.66
N GLN A 417 -9.24 34.37 91.40
CA GLN A 417 -8.44 33.13 91.35
C GLN A 417 -7.62 33.02 90.06
N THR A 418 -8.08 33.65 88.98
CA THR A 418 -7.38 33.72 87.68
C THR A 418 -6.52 34.99 87.52
N HIS A 419 -6.31 35.75 88.61
CA HIS A 419 -5.52 36.99 88.64
C HIS A 419 -5.98 38.10 87.67
N LEU A 420 -7.26 38.12 87.29
CA LEU A 420 -7.87 39.15 86.45
C LEU A 420 -8.52 40.26 87.30
N THR A 421 -8.12 41.51 87.06
CA THR A 421 -8.73 42.69 87.69
C THR A 421 -9.92 43.20 86.87
N LEU A 422 -11.11 43.26 87.48
CA LEU A 422 -12.32 43.79 86.87
C LEU A 422 -12.59 45.24 87.31
N ASP A 423 -13.10 46.05 86.39
CA ASP A 423 -13.57 47.43 86.62
C ASP A 423 -15.06 47.52 86.20
N GLU A 424 -15.83 48.44 86.80
CA GLU A 424 -17.30 48.35 86.86
C GLU A 424 -18.03 48.60 85.52
N GLY A 425 -17.32 49.06 84.47
CA GLY A 425 -17.89 49.30 83.14
C GLY A 425 -17.91 48.10 82.18
N PHE A 426 -17.33 46.94 82.54
CA PHE A 426 -16.98 45.90 81.54
C PHE A 426 -18.18 45.15 80.94
N MET A 427 -19.32 45.07 81.65
CA MET A 427 -20.48 44.25 81.24
C MET A 427 -21.28 44.83 80.07
N GLU A 428 -21.31 46.16 79.88
CA GLU A 428 -21.93 46.77 78.69
C GLU A 428 -21.04 46.57 77.45
N GLN A 429 -19.73 46.78 77.59
CA GLN A 429 -18.77 46.66 76.47
C GLN A 429 -18.66 45.24 75.89
N LEU A 430 -18.92 44.20 76.68
CA LEU A 430 -18.83 42.81 76.21
C LEU A 430 -19.90 42.49 75.14
N ASN A 431 -21.11 43.02 75.30
CA ASN A 431 -22.26 42.68 74.47
C ASN A 431 -22.19 43.38 73.09
N ASP A 432 -21.76 44.64 73.08
CA ASP A 432 -21.52 45.40 71.85
C ASP A 432 -20.34 44.82 71.04
N ASN A 433 -19.22 44.48 71.70
CA ASN A 433 -18.06 43.90 71.02
C ASN A 433 -18.37 42.54 70.38
N ILE A 434 -19.11 41.64 71.04
CA ILE A 434 -19.47 40.34 70.45
C ILE A 434 -20.28 40.53 69.17
N THR A 435 -21.24 41.45 69.19
CA THR A 435 -22.08 41.75 68.01
C THR A 435 -21.26 42.36 66.88
N GLU A 436 -20.36 43.31 67.17
CA GLU A 436 -19.51 43.94 66.16
C GLU A 436 -18.44 42.99 65.60
N VAL A 437 -17.85 42.13 66.45
CA VAL A 437 -16.84 41.12 66.04
C VAL A 437 -17.48 40.00 65.23
N MET A 438 -18.69 39.55 65.56
CA MET A 438 -19.43 38.59 64.70
C MET A 438 -19.78 39.22 63.35
N GLY A 439 -20.25 40.46 63.33
CA GLY A 439 -20.51 41.20 62.08
C GLY A 439 -19.25 41.37 61.21
N LYS A 440 -18.13 41.77 61.81
CA LYS A 440 -16.82 41.88 61.13
C LYS A 440 -16.32 40.53 60.62
N ASN A 441 -16.40 39.46 61.42
CA ASN A 441 -15.98 38.12 61.00
C ASN A 441 -16.87 37.57 59.89
N GLN A 442 -18.18 37.81 59.92
CA GLN A 442 -19.07 37.43 58.81
C GLN A 442 -18.74 38.21 57.53
N GLN A 443 -18.56 39.53 57.60
CA GLN A 443 -18.15 40.33 56.44
C GLN A 443 -16.77 39.93 55.91
N GLU A 444 -15.81 39.59 56.79
CA GLU A 444 -14.48 39.12 56.40
C GLU A 444 -14.51 37.71 55.77
N LEU A 445 -15.43 36.85 56.21
CA LEU A 445 -15.74 35.56 55.57
C LEU A 445 -16.42 35.75 54.22
N GLU A 446 -17.46 36.57 54.12
CA GLU A 446 -18.14 36.89 52.85
C GLU A 446 -17.18 37.58 51.87
N ARG A 447 -16.28 38.45 52.35
CA ARG A 447 -15.22 39.06 51.54
C ARG A 447 -14.24 38.01 51.03
N LYS A 448 -13.74 37.11 51.88
CA LYS A 448 -12.80 36.04 51.45
C LYS A 448 -13.47 34.98 50.58
N LEU A 449 -14.75 34.67 50.81
CA LEU A 449 -15.51 33.76 49.97
C LEU A 449 -15.76 34.38 48.60
N ASN A 450 -16.19 35.64 48.53
CA ASN A 450 -16.32 36.38 47.28
C ASN A 450 -14.96 36.57 46.59
N GLU A 451 -13.88 36.88 47.31
CA GLU A 451 -12.54 36.97 46.71
C GLU A 451 -12.09 35.62 46.15
N THR A 452 -12.23 34.52 46.89
CA THR A 452 -11.73 33.20 46.44
C THR A 452 -12.61 32.61 45.34
N VAL A 453 -13.94 32.64 45.49
CA VAL A 453 -14.89 32.13 44.50
C VAL A 453 -14.95 33.04 43.28
N SER A 454 -14.97 34.37 43.45
CA SER A 454 -14.94 35.27 42.29
C SER A 454 -13.59 35.31 41.63
N THR A 455 -12.43 35.27 42.31
CA THR A 455 -11.15 35.17 41.55
C THR A 455 -11.04 33.81 40.86
N SER A 456 -11.34 32.69 41.52
CA SER A 456 -11.26 31.38 40.87
C SER A 456 -12.25 31.22 39.70
N ILE A 457 -13.50 31.67 39.84
CA ILE A 457 -14.51 31.59 38.77
C ILE A 457 -14.33 32.71 37.73
N VAL A 458 -13.94 33.94 38.10
CA VAL A 458 -13.67 35.02 37.14
C VAL A 458 -12.31 34.84 36.47
N ASP A 459 -11.34 34.14 37.04
CA ASP A 459 -10.10 33.77 36.33
C ASP A 459 -10.27 32.45 35.54
N SER A 460 -11.23 31.59 35.90
CA SER A 460 -11.71 30.51 35.02
C SER A 460 -12.57 31.04 33.86
N LEU A 461 -13.41 32.06 34.09
CA LEU A 461 -14.24 32.71 33.07
C LEU A 461 -13.46 33.76 32.27
N LYS A 462 -12.44 34.42 32.82
CA LYS A 462 -11.39 35.09 32.04
C LYS A 462 -10.51 34.05 31.37
N GLY A 463 -10.32 32.85 31.91
CA GLY A 463 -9.63 31.77 31.21
C GLY A 463 -10.40 31.37 29.94
N LEU A 464 -11.70 31.08 30.09
CA LEU A 464 -12.61 30.77 28.99
C LEU A 464 -12.81 31.97 28.04
N ALA A 465 -13.02 33.17 28.58
CA ALA A 465 -13.20 34.38 27.79
C ALA A 465 -11.88 34.93 27.22
N ALA A 466 -10.72 34.59 27.78
CA ALA A 466 -9.41 34.83 27.15
C ALA A 466 -9.18 33.81 26.04
N GLN A 467 -9.50 32.52 26.22
CA GLN A 467 -9.47 31.54 25.13
C GLN A 467 -10.41 31.93 23.98
N MET A 468 -11.62 32.42 24.29
CA MET A 468 -12.53 33.00 23.31
C MET A 468 -12.01 34.33 22.73
N ASN A 469 -11.40 35.21 23.54
CA ASN A 469 -10.74 36.42 23.04
C ASN A 469 -9.44 36.13 22.28
N GLU A 470 -8.78 34.99 22.46
CA GLU A 470 -7.61 34.57 21.69
C GLU A 470 -8.09 34.13 20.31
N ALA A 471 -9.19 33.36 20.23
CA ALA A 471 -9.89 33.09 18.97
C ALA A 471 -10.48 34.37 18.31
N GLU A 472 -10.84 35.40 19.09
CA GLU A 472 -11.26 36.70 18.54
C GLU A 472 -10.09 37.64 18.17
N LYS A 473 -8.94 37.54 18.83
CA LYS A 473 -7.67 38.23 18.45
C LYS A 473 -6.93 37.51 17.32
N GLU A 474 -7.21 36.22 17.10
CA GLU A 474 -6.64 35.45 16.00
C GLU A 474 -6.90 36.18 14.68
N GLN A 475 -5.84 36.29 13.88
CA GLN A 475 -5.83 37.07 12.66
C GLN A 475 -6.94 36.59 11.71
N THR A 476 -7.86 37.48 11.36
CA THR A 476 -8.87 37.21 10.34
C THR A 476 -8.22 37.25 8.96
N PHE A 477 -8.47 36.23 8.15
CA PHE A 477 -8.00 36.11 6.78
C PHE A 477 -9.18 36.11 5.82
N THR A 478 -9.03 36.70 4.63
CA THR A 478 -10.07 36.71 3.59
C THR A 478 -9.72 35.71 2.50
N CYS A 479 -10.64 34.78 2.19
CA CYS A 479 -10.41 33.74 1.19
C CYS A 479 -10.54 34.31 -0.24
N VAL A 480 -9.40 34.45 -0.92
CA VAL A 480 -9.25 35.04 -2.28
C VAL A 480 -10.12 34.36 -3.37
N GLN A 481 -10.70 33.18 -3.12
CA GLN A 481 -11.61 32.50 -4.05
C GLN A 481 -13.11 32.69 -3.75
N CYS A 482 -13.49 33.24 -2.59
CA CYS A 482 -14.91 33.39 -2.23
C CYS A 482 -15.24 34.64 -1.39
N ASP A 483 -14.26 35.51 -1.12
CA ASP A 483 -14.34 36.75 -0.31
C ASP A 483 -14.96 36.57 1.08
N LYS A 484 -14.84 35.36 1.66
CA LYS A 484 -15.27 35.09 3.03
C LYS A 484 -14.11 35.19 4.01
N GLU A 485 -14.33 35.93 5.08
CA GLU A 485 -13.49 35.98 6.27
C GLU A 485 -13.49 34.64 7.02
N PHE A 486 -12.36 34.29 7.63
CA PHE A 486 -12.18 33.10 8.47
C PHE A 486 -11.00 33.29 9.44
N LYS A 487 -10.87 32.36 10.39
CA LYS A 487 -9.73 32.27 11.32
C LYS A 487 -9.27 30.82 11.50
N GLU A 488 -8.01 30.58 11.85
CA GLU A 488 -7.42 29.24 11.85
C GLU A 488 -7.99 28.32 12.96
N SER A 489 -8.45 28.87 14.09
CA SER A 489 -9.17 28.13 15.13
C SER A 489 -10.62 27.78 14.75
N THR A 490 -11.20 28.50 13.79
CA THR A 490 -12.55 28.23 13.25
C THR A 490 -12.55 27.24 12.08
N ASN A 491 -11.38 26.65 11.80
CA ASN A 491 -11.11 25.82 10.63
C ASN A 491 -11.34 24.34 10.98
N GLY A 492 -12.32 23.69 10.36
CA GLY A 492 -12.73 22.31 10.73
C GLY A 492 -11.75 21.22 10.29
N GLU A 493 -11.97 19.97 10.70
CA GLU A 493 -11.11 18.82 10.29
C GLU A 493 -11.02 18.60 8.78
N LYS A 494 -11.94 19.18 7.99
CA LYS A 494 -11.98 19.11 6.53
C LYS A 494 -11.44 20.38 5.86
N SER A 495 -10.53 21.09 6.54
CA SER A 495 -9.94 22.35 6.10
C SER A 495 -9.03 22.19 4.89
N CYS A 496 -9.44 22.79 3.78
CA CYS A 496 -8.96 22.40 2.48
C CYS A 496 -7.77 23.19 1.99
N SER A 497 -6.74 22.44 1.59
CA SER A 497 -5.58 22.90 0.85
C SER A 497 -5.92 23.11 -0.64
N PHE A 498 -7.11 23.63 -0.99
CA PHE A 498 -7.63 23.52 -2.36
C PHE A 498 -7.49 24.72 -3.27
N HIS A 499 -7.28 24.34 -4.53
CA HIS A 499 -6.54 25.12 -5.49
C HIS A 499 -6.50 24.43 -6.86
N LYS A 500 -6.11 25.15 -7.92
CA LYS A 500 -6.09 24.63 -9.29
C LYS A 500 -4.79 23.85 -9.54
N ALA A 501 -4.72 22.63 -9.03
CA ALA A 501 -3.63 21.70 -9.33
C ALA A 501 -3.65 21.27 -10.80
N ASP A 502 -2.49 21.34 -11.46
CA ASP A 502 -2.30 20.82 -12.81
C ASP A 502 -2.68 19.33 -12.86
N TYR A 503 -3.30 18.94 -13.97
CA TYR A 503 -3.73 17.56 -14.19
C TYR A 503 -2.58 16.75 -14.78
N ASP A 504 -2.16 15.69 -14.10
CA ASP A 504 -1.15 14.76 -14.59
C ASP A 504 -1.78 13.88 -15.67
N SER A 505 -1.41 14.15 -16.92
CA SER A 505 -1.91 13.43 -18.10
C SER A 505 -1.42 11.98 -18.18
N TRP A 506 -0.31 11.65 -17.51
CA TRP A 506 0.27 10.31 -17.47
C TRP A 506 -0.44 9.45 -16.42
N ARG A 507 -0.55 9.94 -15.18
CA ARG A 507 -1.27 9.27 -14.07
C ARG A 507 -2.80 9.41 -14.15
N ARG A 508 -3.29 10.32 -15.01
CA ARG A 508 -4.70 10.61 -15.30
C ARG A 508 -5.50 11.02 -14.05
N ASN A 509 -4.89 11.88 -13.21
CA ASN A 509 -5.48 12.46 -12.02
C ASN A 509 -4.82 13.81 -11.66
N HIS A 510 -5.38 14.54 -10.69
CA HIS A 510 -4.69 15.67 -10.06
C HIS A 510 -3.73 15.13 -8.99
N PRO A 511 -2.40 15.34 -9.08
CA PRO A 511 -1.43 14.70 -8.19
C PRO A 511 -1.63 15.00 -6.71
N CYS A 512 -2.16 16.17 -6.36
CA CYS A 512 -2.37 16.55 -4.97
C CYS A 512 -3.36 15.63 -4.25
N CYS A 513 -4.44 15.20 -4.90
CA CYS A 513 -5.53 14.46 -4.25
C CYS A 513 -5.89 13.11 -4.88
N GLY A 514 -5.17 12.69 -5.93
CA GLY A 514 -5.36 11.39 -6.60
C GLY A 514 -6.68 11.24 -7.37
N THR A 515 -7.62 12.18 -7.21
CA THR A 515 -8.91 12.21 -7.91
C THR A 515 -8.77 12.67 -9.35
N LYS A 516 -9.69 12.18 -10.19
CA LYS A 516 -9.79 12.55 -11.62
C LYS A 516 -10.46 13.91 -11.84
N ASN A 517 -11.07 14.45 -10.79
CA ASN A 517 -11.82 15.70 -10.79
C ASN A 517 -11.12 16.71 -9.87
N PRO A 518 -11.21 18.03 -10.15
CA PRO A 518 -10.84 19.07 -9.18
C PRO A 518 -11.72 18.93 -7.92
N CYS A 519 -11.12 19.09 -6.76
CA CYS A 519 -11.78 18.73 -5.50
C CYS A 519 -12.78 19.79 -5.03
N GLN A 520 -13.79 19.36 -4.25
CA GLN A 520 -14.95 20.16 -3.85
C GLN A 520 -15.17 20.25 -2.32
N PHE A 521 -14.22 19.77 -1.51
CA PHE A 521 -14.26 19.98 -0.05
C PHE A 521 -13.83 21.41 0.31
N GLY A 522 -14.23 21.92 1.47
CA GLY A 522 -13.99 23.32 1.85
C GLY A 522 -13.89 23.60 3.35
N SER A 523 -12.76 24.19 3.75
CA SER A 523 -12.57 25.31 4.71
C SER A 523 -11.25 26.01 4.31
N HIS A 524 -10.81 27.10 4.94
CA HIS A 524 -9.76 27.98 4.40
C HIS A 524 -8.52 28.04 5.31
N ARG A 525 -7.27 27.98 4.79
CA ARG A 525 -6.06 27.95 5.63
C ARG A 525 -5.34 29.29 5.71
N ALA A 526 -4.94 29.72 6.91
CA ALA A 526 -4.40 31.06 7.17
C ALA A 526 -3.17 31.47 6.33
N LYS A 527 -2.21 30.56 6.14
CA LYS A 527 -0.79 30.96 6.10
C LYS A 527 -0.07 30.95 4.73
N HIS A 528 -0.77 30.87 3.60
CA HIS A 528 -0.11 30.71 2.27
C HIS A 528 -0.74 31.51 1.10
N HIS A 529 -1.63 32.49 1.36
CA HIS A 529 -2.46 33.12 0.32
C HIS A 529 -1.82 34.24 -0.53
N CYS A 530 -0.53 34.56 -0.37
CA CYS A 530 0.11 35.69 -1.05
C CYS A 530 0.85 35.33 -2.35
N ASP A 531 1.84 34.43 -2.30
CA ASP A 531 2.90 34.39 -3.33
C ASP A 531 2.83 33.26 -4.36
N TYR A 532 1.98 32.24 -4.15
CA TYR A 532 1.82 31.15 -5.12
C TYR A 532 0.35 30.92 -5.48
N PRO A 533 -0.04 30.99 -6.77
CA PRO A 533 -1.39 30.66 -7.22
C PRO A 533 -1.52 29.13 -7.17
N TYR A 534 -1.82 28.66 -5.95
CA TYR A 534 -1.76 27.27 -5.53
C TYR A 534 -2.18 26.26 -6.62
N GLY A 535 -1.43 25.18 -6.69
CA GLY A 535 -1.30 24.35 -7.89
C GLY A 535 0.12 23.80 -7.94
N PRO A 536 1.12 24.70 -8.09
CA PRO A 536 2.51 24.39 -7.81
C PRO A 536 2.84 24.29 -6.31
N PHE A 537 1.95 24.56 -5.35
CA PHE A 537 2.33 24.52 -3.90
C PHE A 537 2.90 23.17 -3.45
N PHE A 538 2.20 22.05 -3.66
CA PHE A 538 2.75 20.74 -3.29
C PHE A 538 4.02 20.40 -4.10
N PRO A 539 4.09 20.64 -5.43
CA PRO A 539 5.35 20.59 -6.18
C PRO A 539 6.49 21.48 -5.66
N TYR A 540 6.18 22.67 -5.12
CA TYR A 540 7.13 23.66 -4.58
C TYR A 540 7.65 23.23 -3.21
N ALA A 541 6.75 22.85 -2.30
CA ALA A 541 7.10 22.23 -1.03
C ALA A 541 7.95 20.97 -1.24
N TYR A 542 7.59 20.11 -2.21
CA TYR A 542 8.39 18.95 -2.57
C TYR A 542 9.75 19.33 -3.19
N LYS A 543 9.82 20.35 -4.05
CA LYS A 543 11.08 20.89 -4.58
C LYS A 543 12.02 21.42 -3.49
N ILE A 544 11.49 21.88 -2.36
CA ILE A 544 12.28 22.30 -1.18
C ILE A 544 12.63 21.09 -0.30
N THR A 545 11.68 20.23 0.04
CA THR A 545 11.84 19.22 1.10
C THR A 545 12.03 17.77 0.61
N GLY A 546 12.18 17.56 -0.70
CA GLY A 546 12.37 16.25 -1.35
C GLY A 546 13.76 16.04 -1.96
N TYR A 547 14.69 16.99 -1.75
CA TYR A 547 16.06 16.95 -2.22
C TYR A 547 17.03 17.30 -1.08
N THR A 548 18.29 16.90 -1.20
CA THR A 548 19.34 17.13 -0.19
C THR A 548 20.17 18.39 -0.44
N ASP A 549 20.08 19.01 -1.62
CA ASP A 549 20.81 20.26 -1.94
C ASP A 549 20.02 21.55 -1.62
N THR A 550 18.85 21.41 -1.00
CA THR A 550 17.86 22.48 -0.79
C THR A 550 17.64 22.85 0.66
N VAL A 551 17.80 21.93 1.61
CA VAL A 551 17.62 22.15 3.05
C VAL A 551 18.76 21.47 3.82
N ASP A 552 19.40 22.22 4.71
CA ASP A 552 20.34 21.72 5.71
C ASP A 552 19.55 21.39 6.99
N THR A 553 19.20 20.12 7.20
CA THR A 553 18.38 19.69 8.34
C THR A 553 19.21 19.63 9.62
N TRP A 554 19.00 20.57 10.54
CA TRP A 554 19.69 20.60 11.83
C TRP A 554 19.13 19.54 12.79
N ALA A 555 17.80 19.43 12.88
CA ALA A 555 17.14 18.44 13.72
C ALA A 555 15.85 17.93 13.08
N GLU A 556 15.66 16.61 13.12
CA GLU A 556 14.41 15.95 12.75
C GLU A 556 14.07 14.84 13.75
N VAL A 557 12.78 14.71 14.05
CA VAL A 557 12.18 13.57 14.74
C VAL A 557 11.08 13.00 13.83
N GLN A 558 11.11 11.68 13.66
CA GLN A 558 10.05 10.93 13.00
C GLN A 558 9.82 9.66 13.80
N ASP A 559 8.55 9.29 13.96
CA ASP A 559 8.13 8.00 14.52
C ASP A 559 7.14 7.35 13.54
N THR A 560 6.98 6.04 13.55
CA THR A 560 6.10 5.30 12.62
C THR A 560 5.13 4.40 13.37
N ASN A 561 3.84 4.66 13.19
CA ASN A 561 2.79 3.81 13.70
C ASN A 561 2.88 2.46 12.98
N LEU A 562 3.22 1.40 13.72
CA LEU A 562 3.43 0.07 13.16
C LEU A 562 2.12 -0.64 12.76
N GLU A 563 0.96 -0.13 13.21
CA GLU A 563 -0.36 -0.61 12.78
C GLU A 563 -0.87 0.14 11.54
N SER A 564 -0.96 1.48 11.60
CA SER A 564 -1.52 2.28 10.49
C SER A 564 -0.52 2.58 9.37
N GLY A 565 0.78 2.45 9.63
CA GLY A 565 1.86 2.85 8.71
C GLY A 565 2.05 4.37 8.58
N GLU A 566 1.34 5.18 9.38
CA GLU A 566 1.54 6.63 9.39
C GLU A 566 2.83 7.02 10.13
N SER A 567 3.57 7.97 9.56
CA SER A 567 4.83 8.45 10.16
C SER A 567 4.83 9.95 10.45
N PRO A 568 4.27 10.41 11.59
CA PRO A 568 4.36 11.79 12.05
C PRO A 568 5.83 12.24 12.17
N LEU A 569 6.09 13.46 11.69
CA LEU A 569 7.44 14.03 11.54
C LEU A 569 7.44 15.50 11.96
N ALA A 570 8.50 15.94 12.63
CA ALA A 570 8.77 17.35 12.93
C ALA A 570 10.25 17.65 12.70
N CYS A 571 10.57 18.81 12.10
CA CYS A 571 11.87 19.10 11.52
C CYS A 571 12.18 20.62 11.51
N VAL A 572 13.45 20.98 11.76
CA VAL A 572 13.99 22.33 11.62
C VAL A 572 15.36 22.30 10.95
N GLY A 573 15.63 23.28 10.09
CA GLY A 573 16.89 23.39 9.34
C GLY A 573 17.06 24.73 8.64
N GLN A 574 18.16 24.90 7.90
CA GLN A 574 18.37 26.05 7.01
C GLN A 574 17.79 25.79 5.62
N LEU A 575 17.13 26.78 5.04
CA LEU A 575 16.80 26.76 3.62
C LEU A 575 18.05 27.17 2.81
N LEU A 576 18.64 26.22 2.09
CA LEU A 576 19.79 26.47 1.21
C LEU A 576 19.36 26.98 -0.17
N ARG A 577 18.28 26.41 -0.74
CA ARG A 577 17.76 26.72 -2.08
C ARG A 577 16.25 26.52 -2.18
N TRP A 578 15.59 27.34 -3.00
CA TRP A 578 14.14 27.26 -3.25
C TRP A 578 13.70 26.06 -4.13
N GLN A 579 14.64 25.42 -4.82
CA GLN A 579 14.49 24.13 -5.49
C GLN A 579 15.87 23.54 -5.77
N THR A 580 15.96 22.24 -6.07
CA THR A 580 17.24 21.60 -6.45
C THR A 580 17.91 22.35 -7.61
N ARG A 581 19.22 22.61 -7.49
CA ARG A 581 20.03 23.46 -8.39
C ARG A 581 19.50 24.90 -8.59
N GLY A 582 18.56 25.36 -7.76
CA GLY A 582 17.95 26.67 -7.83
C GLY A 582 18.72 27.78 -7.10
N GLY A 583 18.14 28.98 -7.10
CA GLY A 583 18.64 30.12 -6.35
C GLY A 583 18.58 29.92 -4.83
N GLN A 584 19.51 30.55 -4.13
CA GLN A 584 19.56 30.59 -2.66
C GLN A 584 18.66 31.73 -2.13
N PRO A 585 18.23 31.71 -0.85
CA PRO A 585 17.64 32.87 -0.19
C PRO A 585 18.58 34.09 -0.17
N SER A 586 18.00 35.29 -0.14
CA SER A 586 18.74 36.57 -0.13
C SER A 586 19.33 36.93 1.24
N GLU A 587 18.81 36.36 2.32
CA GLU A 587 19.33 36.43 3.68
C GLU A 587 19.15 35.05 4.36
N PRO A 588 19.86 34.75 5.47
CA PRO A 588 19.76 33.45 6.14
C PRO A 588 18.33 33.14 6.58
N THR A 589 17.78 32.05 6.04
CA THR A 589 16.38 31.65 6.26
C THR A 589 16.33 30.28 6.94
N MET A 590 15.70 30.22 8.11
CA MET A 590 15.34 28.97 8.77
C MET A 590 14.03 28.42 8.18
N LEU A 591 13.90 27.10 8.11
CA LEU A 591 12.70 26.37 7.71
C LEU A 591 12.20 25.49 8.86
N ILE A 592 10.90 25.51 9.15
CA ILE A 592 10.25 24.55 10.05
C ILE A 592 9.19 23.77 9.28
N ARG A 593 9.23 22.43 9.41
CA ARG A 593 8.29 21.47 8.84
C ARG A 593 7.68 20.61 9.95
N VAL A 594 6.36 20.49 10.02
CA VAL A 594 5.66 19.58 10.93
C VAL A 594 4.54 18.85 10.18
N GLY A 595 4.40 17.56 10.39
CA GLY A 595 3.51 16.71 9.61
C GLY A 595 4.00 16.44 8.18
N LYS A 596 3.32 15.53 7.49
CA LYS A 596 3.56 15.24 6.07
C LYS A 596 2.78 16.24 5.23
N ILE A 597 3.48 16.97 4.35
CA ILE A 597 2.93 18.08 3.57
C ILE A 597 2.04 17.54 2.45
N TRP A 598 0.77 17.25 2.76
CA TRP A 598 -0.20 16.68 1.83
C TRP A 598 -1.62 17.18 2.13
N TYR A 599 -2.45 17.32 1.09
CA TYR A 599 -3.72 18.07 1.14
C TYR A 599 -4.71 17.64 2.22
N ASN A 600 -4.73 16.34 2.56
CA ASN A 600 -5.65 15.69 3.50
C ASN A 600 -5.03 15.44 4.88
N GLN A 601 -3.81 15.91 5.13
CA GLN A 601 -3.15 15.77 6.42
C GLN A 601 -2.94 17.16 7.06
N PRO A 602 -2.96 17.25 8.40
CA PRO A 602 -2.54 18.44 9.12
C PRO A 602 -1.02 18.59 8.99
N TYR A 603 -0.59 19.72 8.42
CA TYR A 603 0.82 20.01 8.20
C TYR A 603 1.13 21.50 8.40
N PHE A 604 2.40 21.76 8.69
CA PHE A 604 3.01 23.08 8.77
C PHE A 604 4.27 23.11 7.90
N LEU A 605 4.41 24.18 7.12
CA LEU A 605 5.63 24.53 6.41
C LEU A 605 5.73 26.06 6.42
N ASN A 606 6.77 26.60 7.06
CA ASN A 606 7.02 28.03 7.07
C ASN A 606 8.52 28.35 7.16
N THR A 607 8.92 29.45 6.51
CA THR A 607 10.25 30.05 6.56
C THR A 607 10.32 31.22 7.53
N TYR A 608 11.51 31.51 8.06
CA TYR A 608 11.75 32.62 9.00
C TYR A 608 13.12 33.27 8.74
N THR A 609 13.13 34.59 8.61
CA THR A 609 14.34 35.43 8.68
C THR A 609 14.66 35.80 10.14
N SER A 610 15.84 36.37 10.40
CA SER A 610 16.21 36.85 11.74
C SER A 610 15.23 37.92 12.26
N LYS A 611 14.75 38.80 11.37
CA LYS A 611 13.75 39.83 11.67
C LYS A 611 12.41 39.22 12.10
N ASP A 612 11.96 38.15 11.43
CA ASP A 612 10.74 37.44 11.80
C ASP A 612 10.88 36.81 13.19
N LEU A 613 12.02 36.18 13.48
CA LEU A 613 12.29 35.57 14.78
C LEU A 613 12.38 36.61 15.91
N GLU A 614 12.95 37.80 15.67
CA GLU A 614 12.92 38.90 16.64
C GLU A 614 11.49 39.38 16.95
N ILE A 615 10.62 39.46 15.95
CA ILE A 615 9.22 39.87 16.12
C ILE A 615 8.44 38.78 16.85
N ILE A 616 8.55 37.52 16.40
CA ILE A 616 7.89 36.37 17.01
C ILE A 616 8.35 36.19 18.46
N SER A 617 9.64 36.39 18.77
CA SER A 617 10.13 36.30 20.14
C SER A 617 9.46 37.31 21.08
N LYS A 618 9.20 38.54 20.61
CA LYS A 618 8.47 39.55 21.38
C LYS A 618 7.01 39.15 21.60
N VAL A 619 6.36 38.57 20.58
CA VAL A 619 4.99 38.03 20.70
C VAL A 619 4.93 36.86 21.69
N VAL A 620 5.79 35.85 21.54
CA VAL A 620 5.86 34.65 22.40
C VAL A 620 6.21 35.01 23.85
N HIS A 621 7.03 36.04 24.08
CA HIS A 621 7.28 36.56 25.41
C HIS A 621 6.00 37.10 26.08
N ILE A 622 5.17 37.83 25.34
CA ILE A 622 3.94 38.48 25.83
C ILE A 622 2.77 37.49 25.98
N THR A 623 2.55 36.61 24.99
CA THR A 623 1.42 35.66 24.99
C THR A 623 1.72 34.34 25.72
N HIS A 624 3.00 34.07 26.00
CA HIS A 624 3.52 32.78 26.47
C HIS A 624 3.20 31.58 25.55
N GLN A 625 2.68 31.81 24.33
CA GLN A 625 2.29 30.77 23.38
C GLN A 625 3.53 30.16 22.70
N ARG A 626 4.00 29.03 23.22
CA ARG A 626 5.21 28.35 22.71
C ARG A 626 4.96 27.40 21.54
N VAL A 627 3.77 26.81 21.42
CA VAL A 627 3.47 25.83 20.36
C VAL A 627 3.43 26.53 18.99
N ILE A 628 4.25 26.05 18.05
CA ILE A 628 4.31 26.54 16.67
C ILE A 628 3.22 25.87 15.83
N PHE A 629 3.12 24.54 15.94
CA PHE A 629 2.08 23.70 15.32
C PHE A 629 2.08 22.32 15.98
N ARG A 630 0.91 21.68 16.07
CA ARG A 630 0.71 20.30 16.50
C ARG A 630 -0.29 19.62 15.55
N THR A 631 0.00 18.40 15.08
CA THR A 631 -0.81 17.73 14.04
C THR A 631 -2.13 17.15 14.54
N SER A 632 -2.23 16.80 15.83
CA SER A 632 -3.43 16.24 16.46
C SER A 632 -3.46 16.60 17.93
N PHE A 633 -4.63 16.88 18.49
CA PHE A 633 -4.81 17.12 19.92
C PHE A 633 -4.76 15.83 20.77
N GLN A 634 -4.71 14.66 20.12
CA GLN A 634 -4.56 13.38 20.81
C GLN A 634 -3.12 13.21 21.33
N GLU A 635 -2.96 12.66 22.52
CA GLU A 635 -1.64 12.46 23.16
C GLU A 635 -0.96 11.12 22.79
N ASP A 636 -1.70 10.20 22.18
CA ASP A 636 -1.19 8.91 21.71
C ASP A 636 -0.53 8.99 20.32
N GLN A 637 -1.00 9.87 19.41
CA GLN A 637 -0.41 10.10 18.10
C GLN A 637 -0.41 11.58 17.66
N PHE A 638 0.77 12.19 17.54
CA PHE A 638 0.96 13.55 17.01
C PHE A 638 2.42 13.82 16.59
N ALA A 639 2.63 14.86 15.77
CA ALA A 639 3.91 15.58 15.66
C ALA A 639 3.71 17.05 16.03
N MET A 640 4.73 17.68 16.60
CA MET A 640 4.68 19.04 17.14
C MET A 640 6.03 19.74 17.06
N ALA A 641 6.01 21.06 16.89
CA ALA A 641 7.16 21.94 17.15
C ALA A 641 6.77 23.05 18.13
N GLU A 642 7.70 23.42 19.01
CA GLU A 642 7.54 24.44 20.05
C GLU A 642 8.77 25.35 20.13
N TRP A 643 8.57 26.64 20.39
CA TRP A 643 9.64 27.57 20.72
C TRP A 643 10.19 27.30 22.13
N VAL A 644 11.51 27.12 22.22
CA VAL A 644 12.24 27.20 23.48
C VAL A 644 12.62 28.66 23.72
N ILE A 645 12.32 29.19 24.91
CA ILE A 645 12.60 30.59 25.29
C ILE A 645 13.47 30.66 26.53
N SER A 646 14.30 31.70 26.62
CA SER A 646 15.08 32.04 27.81
C SER A 646 14.21 32.66 28.91
N LEU A 647 14.80 32.83 30.10
CA LEU A 647 14.19 33.58 31.22
C LEU A 647 13.90 35.05 30.86
N GLN A 648 14.56 35.59 29.83
CA GLN A 648 14.35 36.93 29.30
C GLN A 648 13.35 36.99 28.14
N GLY A 649 12.62 35.89 27.87
CA GLY A 649 11.62 35.82 26.79
C GLY A 649 12.19 35.71 25.37
N VAL A 650 13.51 35.54 25.22
CA VAL A 650 14.17 35.44 23.91
C VAL A 650 14.11 33.99 23.41
N ILE A 651 13.73 33.76 22.15
CA ILE A 651 13.78 32.41 21.55
C ILE A 651 15.24 31.93 21.51
N THR A 652 15.49 30.75 22.09
CA THR A 652 16.81 30.11 22.17
C THR A 652 16.86 28.77 21.43
N GLY A 653 15.74 28.28 20.91
CA GLY A 653 15.70 27.02 20.19
C GLY A 653 14.30 26.60 19.71
N VAL A 654 14.23 25.46 19.05
CA VAL A 654 13.00 24.75 18.71
C VAL A 654 13.04 23.35 19.31
N LYS A 655 12.02 23.01 20.10
CA LYS A 655 11.75 21.65 20.55
C LYS A 655 10.85 20.98 19.52
N LEU A 656 11.28 19.81 19.04
CA LEU A 656 10.52 18.95 18.14
C LEU A 656 10.02 17.73 18.92
N THR A 657 8.79 17.30 18.64
CA THR A 657 8.20 16.10 19.24
C THR A 657 7.46 15.27 18.19
N ALA A 658 7.66 13.96 18.17
CA ALA A 658 6.85 13.00 17.42
C ALA A 658 6.43 11.84 18.34
N LYS A 659 5.20 11.36 18.18
CA LYS A 659 4.59 10.29 18.98
C LYS A 659 3.57 9.55 18.12
N VAL A 660 3.52 8.22 18.24
CA VAL A 660 2.54 7.34 17.58
C VAL A 660 2.00 6.33 18.58
N ALA A 661 0.80 5.79 18.35
CA ALA A 661 0.12 4.91 19.29
C ALA A 661 0.96 3.66 19.65
N THR A 662 1.75 3.15 18.70
CA THR A 662 2.62 1.97 18.88
C THR A 662 3.90 2.22 19.69
N SER A 663 4.27 3.49 19.95
CA SER A 663 5.49 3.87 20.65
C SER A 663 5.20 4.31 22.08
N THR A 664 5.91 3.72 23.05
CA THR A 664 5.68 3.93 24.49
C THR A 664 6.14 5.30 24.99
N LYS A 665 7.12 5.91 24.32
CA LYS A 665 7.65 7.26 24.59
C LYS A 665 7.57 8.13 23.34
N PRO A 666 7.44 9.46 23.48
CA PRO A 666 7.64 10.38 22.37
C PRO A 666 9.12 10.49 22.00
N PHE A 667 9.41 10.65 20.71
CA PHE A 667 10.70 11.14 20.23
C PHE A 667 10.75 12.66 20.45
N VAL A 668 11.70 13.15 21.24
CA VAL A 668 11.86 14.57 21.56
C VAL A 668 13.31 15.01 21.34
N LYS A 669 13.52 16.02 20.50
CA LYS A 669 14.80 16.71 20.30
C LYS A 669 14.65 18.21 20.51
N ILE A 670 15.70 18.87 20.97
CA ILE A 670 15.81 20.33 21.03
C ILE A 670 16.97 20.77 20.15
N CYS A 671 16.67 21.56 19.12
CA CYS A 671 17.68 22.30 18.36
C CYS A 671 17.88 23.67 19.01
N PRO A 672 19.09 24.00 19.53
CA PRO A 672 19.40 25.36 19.93
C PRO A 672 19.51 26.25 18.68
N LEU A 673 19.22 27.55 18.81
CA LEU A 673 19.21 28.50 17.69
C LEU A 673 19.92 29.80 18.04
N ASN A 674 20.41 30.50 17.01
CA ASN A 674 20.81 31.89 17.06
C ASN A 674 19.85 32.71 16.17
N ILE A 675 19.03 33.56 16.79
CA ILE A 675 18.09 34.45 16.10
C ILE A 675 18.80 35.35 15.08
N SER A 676 19.91 35.98 15.48
CA SER A 676 20.58 37.02 14.69
C SER A 676 21.15 36.50 13.37
N SER A 677 21.58 35.23 13.33
CA SER A 677 22.16 34.58 12.14
C SER A 677 21.22 33.60 11.43
N CYS A 678 20.02 33.32 11.96
CA CYS A 678 19.15 32.24 11.51
C CYS A 678 19.93 30.93 11.26
N SER A 679 20.65 30.49 12.30
CA SER A 679 21.45 29.27 12.30
C SER A 679 21.22 28.44 13.56
N ASN A 680 21.58 27.15 13.50
CA ASN A 680 21.88 26.39 14.71
C ASN A 680 22.98 27.12 15.53
N SER A 681 22.95 26.97 16.86
CA SER A 681 23.90 27.58 17.80
C SER A 681 24.65 26.58 18.70
N GLY A 682 24.42 25.28 18.56
CA GLY A 682 25.11 24.25 19.33
C GLY A 682 24.66 22.82 18.98
N ASP A 683 24.99 21.86 19.85
CA ASP A 683 24.60 20.47 19.66
C ASP A 683 23.09 20.25 19.89
N VAL A 684 22.48 19.39 19.07
CA VAL A 684 21.05 19.04 19.19
C VAL A 684 20.86 18.05 20.33
N VAL A 685 20.06 18.44 21.32
CA VAL A 685 19.82 17.63 22.53
C VAL A 685 18.63 16.70 22.31
N THR A 686 18.89 15.41 22.15
CA THR A 686 17.85 14.38 22.23
C THR A 686 17.46 14.16 23.70
N LEU A 687 16.20 14.44 24.05
CA LEU A 687 15.65 14.25 25.41
C LEU A 687 14.97 12.89 25.59
N SER A 688 14.45 12.31 24.51
CA SER A 688 13.79 11.02 24.49
C SER A 688 13.80 10.49 23.06
N GLU A 689 13.99 9.19 22.88
CA GLU A 689 13.89 8.53 21.58
C GLU A 689 12.58 7.75 21.51
N GLY A 690 11.89 7.89 20.38
CA GLY A 690 10.63 7.18 20.10
C GLY A 690 10.86 5.93 19.26
N GLY A 691 9.77 5.43 18.67
CA GLY A 691 9.77 4.20 17.88
C GLY A 691 9.93 2.92 18.70
N LEU A 692 9.88 1.80 17.97
CA LEU A 692 10.29 0.51 18.48
C LEU A 692 11.83 0.41 18.43
N ARG A 693 12.45 0.00 19.53
CA ARG A 693 13.91 -0.05 19.68
C ARG A 693 14.37 -1.49 19.86
N SER A 694 15.27 -1.95 19.00
CA SER A 694 15.96 -3.23 19.18
C SER A 694 17.21 -3.05 20.04
N TYR A 695 17.58 -4.07 20.80
CA TYR A 695 18.70 -4.09 21.73
C TYR A 695 19.70 -5.20 21.35
N ILE A 696 20.95 -5.06 21.78
CA ILE A 696 21.97 -6.10 21.59
C ILE A 696 21.76 -7.18 22.69
N PRO A 697 21.75 -8.48 22.35
CA PRO A 697 21.73 -9.53 23.37
C PRO A 697 23.01 -9.55 24.20
N ASP A 698 22.95 -10.06 25.42
CA ASP A 698 24.11 -10.19 26.30
C ASP A 698 25.19 -11.15 25.73
N SER A 699 24.75 -12.13 24.95
CA SER A 699 25.49 -13.23 24.34
C SER A 699 24.99 -13.50 22.90
N PRO A 700 25.70 -14.30 22.07
CA PRO A 700 25.19 -14.68 20.74
C PRO A 700 24.03 -15.68 20.81
N TYR A 701 23.05 -15.55 19.92
CA TYR A 701 21.99 -16.53 19.75
C TYR A 701 22.54 -17.87 19.22
N VAL A 702 22.09 -18.97 19.80
CA VAL A 702 22.35 -20.34 19.33
C VAL A 702 21.08 -20.84 18.63
N LEU A 703 21.22 -21.38 17.42
CA LEU A 703 20.09 -21.88 16.63
C LEU A 703 20.12 -23.42 16.54
N PRO A 704 18.97 -24.10 16.42
CA PRO A 704 18.92 -25.54 16.17
C PRO A 704 19.51 -25.92 14.80
N GLU A 705 20.02 -27.15 14.69
CA GLU A 705 20.45 -27.72 13.41
C GLU A 705 19.25 -27.95 12.48
N THR A 706 19.50 -27.92 11.17
CA THR A 706 18.45 -28.13 10.15
C THR A 706 18.06 -29.60 10.09
N GLN A 707 16.78 -29.89 10.33
CA GLN A 707 16.19 -31.22 10.27
C GLN A 707 15.64 -31.47 8.86
N ARG A 708 16.06 -32.56 8.21
CA ARG A 708 15.61 -32.92 6.85
C ARG A 708 15.30 -34.41 6.76
N VAL A 709 14.09 -34.74 6.33
CA VAL A 709 13.64 -36.09 5.97
C VAL A 709 13.17 -36.06 4.52
N GLY A 710 13.87 -36.80 3.66
CA GLY A 710 13.70 -36.80 2.21
C GLY A 710 14.89 -37.49 1.55
N PRO A 711 14.77 -37.91 0.28
CA PRO A 711 15.92 -38.37 -0.51
C PRO A 711 16.88 -37.19 -0.80
N GLU A 712 18.06 -37.46 -1.34
CA GLU A 712 18.99 -36.45 -1.83
C GLU A 712 19.42 -36.77 -3.27
N LEU A 713 19.41 -35.77 -4.17
CA LEU A 713 19.75 -35.96 -5.56
C LEU A 713 21.28 -36.00 -5.75
N PRO A 714 21.85 -37.08 -6.32
CA PRO A 714 23.29 -37.20 -6.47
C PRO A 714 23.85 -36.22 -7.52
N TYR A 715 24.72 -35.32 -7.08
CA TYR A 715 25.35 -34.27 -7.91
C TYR A 715 26.20 -34.79 -9.10
N LYS A 716 26.54 -36.09 -9.13
CA LYS A 716 27.32 -36.74 -10.19
C LYS A 716 26.80 -38.17 -10.44
N PRO A 717 27.03 -38.75 -11.64
CA PRO A 717 26.83 -40.18 -11.87
C PRO A 717 27.62 -41.03 -10.86
N LEU A 718 27.03 -42.11 -10.35
CA LEU A 718 27.70 -42.98 -9.36
C LEU A 718 28.86 -43.80 -9.96
N ARG A 719 28.89 -43.98 -11.28
CA ARG A 719 29.99 -44.60 -12.03
C ARG A 719 30.23 -43.89 -13.37
N PRO A 720 31.42 -43.99 -13.97
CA PRO A 720 31.68 -43.54 -15.34
C PRO A 720 30.85 -44.31 -16.38
N LEU A 721 30.71 -43.71 -17.56
CA LEU A 721 30.03 -44.27 -18.72
C LEU A 721 30.81 -45.45 -19.31
N ARG A 722 30.12 -46.55 -19.60
CA ARG A 722 30.75 -47.77 -20.11
C ARG A 722 30.86 -47.74 -21.65
N THR A 723 32.08 -47.98 -22.17
CA THR A 723 32.42 -47.84 -23.60
C THR A 723 33.23 -49.00 -24.16
N ASP A 724 33.51 -50.04 -23.37
CA ASP A 724 34.32 -51.20 -23.75
C ASP A 724 33.56 -52.28 -24.53
N PHE A 725 32.24 -52.17 -24.69
CA PHE A 725 31.41 -53.15 -25.41
C PHE A 725 31.99 -53.48 -26.80
N LYS A 726 31.93 -54.76 -27.18
CA LYS A 726 32.47 -55.27 -28.45
C LYS A 726 31.34 -55.66 -29.40
N THR A 727 31.63 -55.64 -30.70
CA THR A 727 30.77 -56.23 -31.72
C THR A 727 30.61 -57.74 -31.46
N ARG A 728 29.38 -58.25 -31.51
CA ARG A 728 29.08 -59.69 -31.59
C ARG A 728 28.53 -59.97 -32.98
N THR A 729 29.15 -60.88 -33.73
CA THR A 729 28.73 -61.21 -35.11
C THR A 729 28.52 -62.70 -35.29
N SER A 730 27.68 -63.07 -36.25
CA SER A 730 27.72 -64.38 -36.90
C SER A 730 29.11 -64.72 -37.44
N ALA A 731 29.37 -66.02 -37.66
CA ALA A 731 30.62 -66.51 -38.21
C ALA A 731 30.88 -66.05 -39.66
N ASN A 732 29.81 -65.90 -40.45
CA ASN A 732 29.89 -65.55 -41.88
C ASN A 732 29.87 -64.04 -42.16
N LEU A 733 29.57 -63.19 -41.16
CA LEU A 733 29.42 -61.74 -41.31
C LEU A 733 30.55 -60.97 -40.59
N PRO A 734 31.75 -60.82 -41.20
CA PRO A 734 32.91 -60.23 -40.55
C PRO A 734 32.85 -58.68 -40.57
N VAL A 735 31.91 -58.12 -39.82
CA VAL A 735 31.73 -56.69 -39.60
C VAL A 735 32.38 -56.26 -38.28
N ILE A 736 32.90 -55.03 -38.23
CA ILE A 736 33.21 -54.35 -36.96
C ILE A 736 32.26 -53.16 -36.82
N LEU A 737 31.50 -53.14 -35.72
CA LEU A 737 30.66 -52.01 -35.29
C LEU A 737 31.38 -51.29 -34.14
N LYS A 738 31.55 -49.96 -34.26
CA LYS A 738 32.18 -49.11 -33.24
C LYS A 738 31.44 -47.77 -33.10
N PRO A 739 31.22 -47.23 -31.89
CA PRO A 739 30.71 -45.87 -31.74
C PRO A 739 31.70 -44.83 -32.29
N VAL A 740 31.15 -43.74 -32.82
CA VAL A 740 31.88 -42.60 -33.43
C VAL A 740 31.65 -41.32 -32.63
N SER A 741 30.50 -41.17 -31.98
CA SER A 741 30.19 -40.07 -31.06
C SER A 741 30.74 -40.32 -29.65
N ASP A 742 31.11 -39.23 -28.98
CA ASP A 742 31.44 -39.19 -27.55
C ASP A 742 30.59 -38.07 -26.90
N PRO A 743 29.63 -38.38 -26.01
CA PRO A 743 29.23 -39.73 -25.59
C PRO A 743 28.62 -40.56 -26.75
N PRO A 744 28.60 -41.91 -26.65
CA PRO A 744 28.04 -42.77 -27.70
C PRO A 744 26.55 -42.56 -27.98
N LEU A 745 25.79 -42.07 -26.99
CA LEU A 745 24.38 -41.71 -27.09
C LEU A 745 24.12 -40.35 -26.43
N VAL A 746 23.30 -39.52 -27.08
CA VAL A 746 22.76 -38.25 -26.55
C VAL A 746 21.24 -38.36 -26.51
N ALA A 747 20.62 -38.02 -25.38
CA ALA A 747 19.18 -38.18 -25.18
C ALA A 747 18.40 -36.87 -25.35
N ASN A 748 17.24 -36.92 -25.99
CA ASN A 748 16.30 -35.80 -26.18
C ASN A 748 16.93 -34.44 -26.61
N PRO A 749 17.85 -34.37 -27.60
CA PRO A 749 18.49 -33.11 -27.99
C PRO A 749 17.54 -32.18 -28.75
N GLU A 750 16.72 -32.72 -29.65
CA GLU A 750 15.82 -31.96 -30.53
C GLU A 750 14.33 -32.34 -30.35
N PHE A 751 14.04 -33.34 -29.52
CA PHE A 751 12.69 -33.81 -29.22
C PHE A 751 12.56 -34.18 -27.74
N ALA A 752 11.49 -33.74 -27.08
CA ALA A 752 11.17 -34.11 -25.69
C ALA A 752 9.67 -34.43 -25.54
N SER A 753 9.35 -35.71 -25.29
CA SER A 753 7.98 -36.18 -25.05
C SER A 753 7.75 -36.57 -23.58
N THR A 754 6.48 -36.78 -23.23
CA THR A 754 6.02 -37.39 -21.98
C THR A 754 5.99 -38.92 -22.05
N GLU A 755 5.88 -39.48 -23.27
CA GLU A 755 5.60 -40.90 -23.51
C GLU A 755 6.82 -41.74 -23.87
N ARG A 756 7.81 -41.12 -24.52
CA ARG A 756 9.02 -41.78 -25.02
C ARG A 756 10.23 -40.83 -24.96
N ASP A 757 11.40 -41.40 -24.72
CA ASP A 757 12.69 -40.69 -24.79
C ASP A 757 13.38 -41.02 -26.13
N GLN A 758 13.93 -40.01 -26.79
CA GLN A 758 14.76 -40.13 -28.00
C GLN A 758 16.23 -40.30 -27.61
N PHE A 759 16.95 -41.16 -28.33
CA PHE A 759 18.40 -41.36 -28.22
C PHE A 759 19.03 -41.25 -29.61
N ILE A 760 19.93 -40.27 -29.77
CA ILE A 760 20.72 -40.06 -30.98
C ILE A 760 22.14 -40.60 -30.77
N GLY A 761 22.70 -41.26 -31.78
CA GLY A 761 24.09 -41.70 -31.76
C GLY A 761 24.65 -41.91 -33.16
N SER A 762 25.95 -42.23 -33.23
CA SER A 762 26.60 -42.60 -34.50
C SER A 762 27.55 -43.79 -34.33
N VAL A 763 27.45 -44.74 -35.27
CA VAL A 763 28.22 -46.00 -35.29
C VAL A 763 28.84 -46.20 -36.67
N SER A 764 30.12 -46.53 -36.71
CA SER A 764 30.83 -46.93 -37.92
C SER A 764 30.68 -48.44 -38.13
N VAL A 765 30.25 -48.82 -39.34
CA VAL A 765 30.13 -50.19 -39.84
C VAL A 765 31.28 -50.45 -40.81
N PHE A 766 32.24 -51.29 -40.41
CA PHE A 766 33.46 -51.57 -41.19
C PHE A 766 33.48 -53.02 -41.70
N ASN A 767 33.68 -53.20 -43.02
CA ASN A 767 33.84 -54.51 -43.63
C ASN A 767 35.29 -55.01 -43.47
N LYS A 768 35.47 -56.11 -42.72
CA LYS A 768 36.79 -56.67 -42.36
C LYS A 768 37.40 -57.57 -43.45
N HIS A 769 36.67 -57.91 -44.52
CA HIS A 769 37.19 -58.73 -45.65
C HIS A 769 38.48 -58.14 -46.26
N ALA A 770 39.24 -58.96 -46.98
CA ALA A 770 40.52 -58.53 -47.54
C ALA A 770 40.33 -57.49 -48.66
N SER A 771 41.25 -56.52 -48.77
CA SER A 771 41.23 -55.59 -49.90
C SER A 771 41.40 -56.38 -51.21
N GLY A 772 40.45 -56.23 -52.13
CA GLY A 772 40.42 -56.96 -53.41
C GLY A 772 39.70 -58.31 -53.40
N SER A 773 39.04 -58.74 -52.32
CA SER A 773 38.05 -59.83 -52.37
C SER A 773 36.72 -59.33 -52.94
N ASN A 774 35.94 -60.16 -53.64
CA ASN A 774 34.60 -59.77 -54.12
C ASN A 774 33.49 -59.83 -53.03
N ASN A 775 33.88 -59.82 -51.75
CA ASN A 775 33.00 -59.99 -50.60
C ASN A 775 32.56 -58.61 -50.05
N SER A 776 31.66 -57.94 -50.77
CA SER A 776 30.96 -56.78 -50.25
C SER A 776 29.79 -57.23 -49.35
N ILE A 777 29.51 -56.46 -48.31
CA ILE A 777 28.49 -56.78 -47.30
C ILE A 777 27.29 -55.87 -47.53
N SER A 778 26.12 -56.45 -47.83
CA SER A 778 24.90 -55.67 -48.08
C SER A 778 23.96 -55.73 -46.88
N VAL A 779 23.85 -54.61 -46.17
CA VAL A 779 22.97 -54.45 -45.01
C VAL A 779 21.51 -54.43 -45.47
N SER A 780 20.68 -55.35 -45.00
CA SER A 780 19.26 -55.42 -45.38
C SER A 780 18.35 -54.65 -44.43
N SER A 781 18.59 -54.74 -43.12
CA SER A 781 17.79 -54.08 -42.09
C SER A 781 18.60 -53.81 -40.82
N ILE A 782 18.12 -52.85 -40.02
CA ILE A 782 18.68 -52.53 -38.71
C ILE A 782 17.52 -52.43 -37.71
N LYS A 783 17.69 -53.04 -36.54
CA LYS A 783 16.71 -53.12 -35.46
C LYS A 783 17.38 -52.61 -34.18
N ALA A 784 16.63 -51.91 -33.34
CA ALA A 784 17.09 -51.45 -32.04
C ALA A 784 16.30 -52.12 -30.91
N PHE A 785 17.03 -52.51 -29.87
CA PHE A 785 16.50 -53.07 -28.64
C PHE A 785 17.11 -52.32 -27.45
N TYR A 786 16.42 -52.24 -26.33
CA TYR A 786 16.90 -51.60 -25.11
C TYR A 786 16.62 -52.47 -23.88
N ARG A 787 17.37 -52.19 -22.81
CA ARG A 787 17.05 -52.62 -21.44
C ARG A 787 17.62 -51.62 -20.44
N LEU A 788 17.14 -51.63 -19.21
CA LEU A 788 17.83 -50.95 -18.11
C LEU A 788 18.80 -51.94 -17.44
N VAL A 789 19.87 -51.41 -16.85
CA VAL A 789 20.84 -52.23 -16.11
C VAL A 789 20.17 -52.97 -14.96
N GLY A 790 20.47 -54.26 -14.82
CA GLY A 790 19.76 -55.18 -13.91
C GLY A 790 18.48 -55.81 -14.46
N ASP A 791 18.06 -55.49 -15.71
CA ASP A 791 17.04 -56.27 -16.42
C ASP A 791 17.71 -57.42 -17.22
N ASP A 792 17.29 -58.67 -17.04
CA ASP A 792 17.92 -59.83 -17.71
C ASP A 792 17.67 -59.92 -19.23
N THR A 793 16.74 -59.14 -19.78
CA THR A 793 16.26 -59.29 -21.17
C THR A 793 16.13 -57.96 -21.91
N TYR A 794 16.23 -58.02 -23.24
CA TYR A 794 16.10 -56.89 -24.14
C TYR A 794 14.67 -56.76 -24.69
N LEU A 795 14.11 -55.55 -24.63
CA LEU A 795 12.84 -55.18 -25.25
C LEU A 795 13.09 -54.47 -26.59
N PRO A 796 12.18 -54.61 -27.59
CA PRO A 796 12.29 -53.84 -28.83
C PRO A 796 12.08 -52.34 -28.56
N ALA A 797 12.81 -51.49 -29.28
CA ALA A 797 12.58 -50.05 -29.27
C ALA A 797 11.25 -49.66 -29.95
N ASP A 798 10.77 -48.43 -29.69
CA ASP A 798 9.49 -47.91 -30.17
C ASP A 798 9.56 -47.54 -31.67
N SER A 799 10.64 -46.89 -32.10
CA SER A 799 11.05 -46.79 -33.51
C SER A 799 12.57 -46.60 -33.64
N PHE A 800 13.10 -46.92 -34.83
CA PHE A 800 14.47 -46.64 -35.28
C PHE A 800 14.38 -45.84 -36.59
N GLU A 801 15.09 -44.72 -36.65
CA GLU A 801 15.08 -43.77 -37.76
C GLU A 801 16.51 -43.36 -38.12
N PHE A 802 16.83 -43.26 -39.41
CA PHE A 802 18.09 -42.65 -39.86
C PHE A 802 17.97 -41.12 -39.83
N ILE A 803 19.03 -40.43 -39.39
CA ILE A 803 19.06 -38.96 -39.35
C ILE A 803 19.33 -38.36 -40.74
N GLU A 804 19.93 -39.15 -41.63
CA GLU A 804 20.19 -38.81 -43.04
C GLU A 804 19.51 -39.87 -43.91
N GLU A 805 18.81 -39.47 -44.99
CA GLU A 805 18.06 -40.39 -45.86
C GLU A 805 18.97 -41.47 -46.45
N THR A 806 18.98 -42.64 -45.82
CA THR A 806 19.82 -43.78 -46.20
C THR A 806 18.92 -44.93 -46.66
N PRO A 807 18.78 -45.15 -47.98
CA PRO A 807 18.02 -46.29 -48.48
C PRO A 807 18.75 -47.60 -48.14
N LEU A 808 18.00 -48.58 -47.65
CA LEU A 808 18.44 -49.97 -47.54
C LEU A 808 17.81 -50.80 -48.68
N PRO A 809 18.49 -51.85 -49.20
CA PRO A 809 19.78 -52.36 -48.72
C PRO A 809 20.98 -51.49 -49.13
N LEU A 810 22.00 -51.45 -48.28
CA LEU A 810 23.23 -50.67 -48.48
C LEU A 810 24.46 -51.57 -48.52
N THR A 811 25.22 -51.52 -49.62
CA THR A 811 26.43 -52.33 -49.84
C THR A 811 27.69 -51.63 -49.35
N ILE A 812 28.53 -52.34 -48.58
CA ILE A 812 29.81 -51.89 -48.03
C ILE A 812 30.93 -52.77 -48.59
N GLU A 813 31.79 -52.20 -49.43
CA GLU A 813 32.92 -52.89 -50.04
C GLU A 813 34.01 -53.30 -49.01
N PRO A 814 34.84 -54.32 -49.30
CA PRO A 814 35.92 -54.74 -48.41
C PRO A 814 36.83 -53.58 -48.00
N ARG A 815 37.11 -53.47 -46.70
CA ARG A 815 37.89 -52.39 -46.08
C ARG A 815 37.31 -50.97 -46.21
N GLN A 816 36.06 -50.83 -46.64
CA GLN A 816 35.32 -49.57 -46.47
C GLN A 816 34.58 -49.50 -45.13
N THR A 817 34.24 -48.27 -44.76
CA THR A 817 33.45 -47.93 -43.57
C THR A 817 32.25 -47.11 -44.00
N TRP A 818 31.05 -47.53 -43.63
CA TRP A 818 29.87 -46.66 -43.60
C TRP A 818 29.71 -46.08 -42.19
N THR A 819 29.38 -44.79 -42.09
CA THR A 819 29.07 -44.14 -40.80
C THR A 819 27.58 -43.89 -40.73
N MET A 820 26.90 -44.63 -39.86
CA MET A 820 25.47 -44.48 -39.61
C MET A 820 25.23 -43.40 -38.54
N LYS A 821 24.29 -42.49 -38.78
CA LYS A 821 23.69 -41.62 -37.75
C LYS A 821 22.23 -42.02 -37.58
N PHE A 822 21.80 -42.23 -36.34
CA PHE A 822 20.48 -42.79 -36.04
C PHE A 822 19.81 -42.07 -34.87
N SER A 823 18.48 -42.15 -34.86
CA SER A 823 17.58 -41.78 -33.77
C SER A 823 16.80 -43.03 -33.36
N VAL A 824 16.80 -43.38 -32.08
CA VAL A 824 15.96 -44.45 -31.51
C VAL A 824 15.01 -43.84 -30.50
N TYR A 825 13.74 -44.23 -30.53
CA TYR A 825 12.79 -43.87 -29.48
C TYR A 825 12.54 -45.05 -28.55
N VAL A 826 12.52 -44.79 -27.24
CA VAL A 826 12.27 -45.78 -26.20
C VAL A 826 11.07 -45.32 -25.39
N LYS A 827 10.01 -46.15 -25.39
CA LYS A 827 8.78 -45.88 -24.64
C LYS A 827 9.00 -46.00 -23.14
N ARG A 828 8.43 -45.08 -22.36
CA ARG A 828 8.52 -45.05 -20.90
C ARG A 828 7.51 -45.98 -20.23
N SER A 829 7.71 -46.26 -18.94
CA SER A 829 6.75 -47.03 -18.14
C SER A 829 5.44 -46.26 -17.94
N GLU A 830 4.31 -46.95 -17.73
CA GLU A 830 3.03 -46.26 -17.47
C GLU A 830 3.07 -45.35 -16.23
N ALA A 831 3.90 -45.67 -15.24
CA ALA A 831 4.10 -44.84 -14.06
C ALA A 831 4.79 -43.52 -14.46
N ASP A 832 5.84 -43.58 -15.28
CA ASP A 832 6.55 -42.40 -15.77
C ASP A 832 5.68 -41.51 -16.67
N ILE A 833 4.83 -42.11 -17.50
CA ILE A 833 3.91 -41.38 -18.38
C ILE A 833 2.90 -40.57 -17.54
N LYS A 834 2.40 -41.14 -16.43
CA LYS A 834 1.47 -40.48 -15.49
C LYS A 834 2.10 -39.28 -14.77
N LEU A 835 3.44 -39.17 -14.72
CA LEU A 835 4.14 -38.00 -14.15
C LEU A 835 4.19 -36.80 -15.11
N GLY A 836 3.86 -36.96 -16.40
CA GLY A 836 3.72 -35.85 -17.36
C GLY A 836 5.00 -35.07 -17.68
N ILE A 837 6.18 -35.56 -17.26
CA ILE A 837 7.45 -34.83 -17.37
C ILE A 837 8.00 -34.86 -18.80
N ARG A 838 8.49 -33.71 -19.27
CA ARG A 838 9.29 -33.57 -20.51
C ARG A 838 10.70 -33.11 -20.17
N TRP A 839 11.71 -33.82 -20.63
CA TRP A 839 13.12 -33.46 -20.43
C TRP A 839 13.84 -33.31 -21.78
N TRP A 840 14.63 -32.25 -21.88
CA TRP A 840 15.55 -31.98 -22.98
C TRP A 840 16.97 -32.35 -22.57
N ASN A 841 17.80 -32.79 -23.50
CA ASN A 841 19.21 -33.19 -23.32
C ASN A 841 19.45 -34.35 -22.30
N ARG A 842 18.39 -34.98 -21.78
CA ARG A 842 18.44 -36.14 -20.88
C ARG A 842 17.18 -37.01 -20.98
N ALA A 843 17.32 -38.32 -20.79
CA ALA A 843 16.21 -39.28 -20.82
C ALA A 843 15.60 -39.53 -19.44
N PHE A 844 14.27 -39.50 -19.33
CA PHE A 844 13.56 -39.74 -18.06
C PHE A 844 13.53 -41.23 -17.66
N ILE A 845 13.51 -42.14 -18.65
CA ILE A 845 13.57 -43.59 -18.40
C ILE A 845 14.88 -44.02 -17.70
N ALA A 846 15.99 -43.33 -17.99
CA ALA A 846 17.32 -43.67 -17.47
C ALA A 846 17.68 -42.98 -16.13
N ARG A 847 16.71 -42.34 -15.45
CA ARG A 847 16.97 -41.49 -14.27
C ARG A 847 17.35 -42.24 -12.98
N LYS A 848 16.94 -43.51 -12.83
CA LYS A 848 17.31 -44.38 -11.69
C LYS A 848 18.38 -45.42 -12.05
N ARG A 849 18.47 -45.84 -13.32
CA ARG A 849 19.34 -46.92 -13.81
C ARG A 849 19.86 -46.56 -15.21
N PRO A 850 21.13 -46.85 -15.56
CA PRO A 850 21.63 -46.68 -16.92
C PRO A 850 20.81 -47.50 -17.93
N LEU A 851 20.68 -46.98 -19.15
CA LEU A 851 20.05 -47.66 -20.28
C LEU A 851 21.12 -48.24 -21.20
N ARG A 852 20.99 -49.51 -21.57
CA ARG A 852 21.82 -50.14 -22.61
C ARG A 852 20.98 -50.39 -23.86
N LEU A 853 21.45 -49.88 -24.99
CA LEU A 853 20.84 -49.95 -26.31
C LEU A 853 21.62 -50.93 -27.17
N LYS A 854 21.01 -52.05 -27.55
CA LYS A 854 21.57 -53.02 -28.50
C LYS A 854 21.06 -52.72 -29.90
N LEU A 855 21.97 -52.34 -30.79
CA LEU A 855 21.71 -52.30 -32.23
C LEU A 855 21.99 -53.68 -32.81
N VAL A 856 21.11 -54.15 -33.68
CA VAL A 856 21.24 -55.38 -34.47
C VAL A 856 21.12 -55.03 -35.94
N LEU A 857 22.15 -55.36 -36.71
CA LEU A 857 22.26 -55.22 -38.15
C LEU A 857 22.10 -56.62 -38.75
N THR A 858 21.18 -56.78 -39.69
CA THR A 858 21.00 -58.00 -40.49
C THR A 858 21.45 -57.73 -41.94
N ASP A 859 22.15 -58.67 -42.57
CA ASP A 859 22.53 -58.58 -43.99
C ASP A 859 21.49 -59.24 -44.92
N ILE A 860 21.82 -59.42 -46.20
CA ILE A 860 20.93 -60.07 -47.20
C ILE A 860 20.96 -61.62 -47.15
N GLU A 861 21.80 -62.23 -46.32
CA GLU A 861 21.88 -63.69 -46.10
C GLU A 861 21.28 -64.08 -44.73
N ASP A 862 20.53 -63.17 -44.10
CA ASP A 862 19.94 -63.24 -42.75
C ASP A 862 20.96 -63.41 -41.60
N GLU A 863 22.23 -63.08 -41.82
CA GLU A 863 23.27 -63.10 -40.79
C GLU A 863 23.29 -61.81 -39.97
N GLU A 864 23.63 -61.89 -38.67
CA GLU A 864 23.52 -60.76 -37.74
C GLU A 864 24.86 -60.25 -37.19
N ALA A 865 24.96 -58.92 -37.05
CA ALA A 865 26.02 -58.21 -36.32
C ALA A 865 25.38 -57.25 -35.32
N SER A 866 25.86 -57.24 -34.07
CA SER A 866 25.27 -56.41 -33.00
C SER A 866 26.31 -55.71 -32.13
N LEU A 867 25.90 -54.56 -31.58
CA LEU A 867 26.70 -53.72 -30.69
C LEU A 867 25.80 -53.16 -29.59
N VAL A 868 26.32 -53.12 -28.37
CA VAL A 868 25.69 -52.46 -27.22
C VAL A 868 26.32 -51.09 -27.02
N LEU A 869 25.47 -50.08 -26.84
CA LEU A 869 25.83 -48.71 -26.46
C LEU A 869 25.16 -48.41 -25.11
N GLU A 870 25.79 -47.60 -24.27
CA GLU A 870 25.21 -47.20 -22.98
C GLU A 870 24.88 -45.72 -22.96
N TYR A 871 23.80 -45.39 -22.24
CA TYR A 871 23.46 -44.05 -21.81
C TYR A 871 23.28 -44.03 -20.29
N ILE A 872 24.06 -43.20 -19.60
CA ILE A 872 23.81 -42.81 -18.22
C ILE A 872 23.12 -41.45 -18.24
N CYS A 873 22.05 -41.27 -17.47
CA CYS A 873 21.40 -39.98 -17.35
C CYS A 873 22.35 -38.93 -16.77
N HIS A 874 22.60 -37.85 -17.52
CA HIS A 874 23.29 -36.70 -16.98
C HIS A 874 22.39 -36.05 -15.92
N HIS A 875 22.83 -36.10 -14.66
CA HIS A 875 22.15 -35.45 -13.56
C HIS A 875 22.21 -33.93 -13.79
N PHE A 876 21.05 -33.27 -13.72
CA PHE A 876 21.00 -31.81 -13.64
C PHE A 876 21.62 -31.40 -12.31
N GLU A 877 22.56 -30.45 -12.30
CA GLU A 877 23.10 -29.93 -11.04
C GLU A 877 21.95 -29.29 -10.24
N PRO A 878 21.57 -29.83 -9.07
CA PRO A 878 20.51 -29.23 -8.26
C PRO A 878 20.92 -27.84 -7.78
N GLU A 879 19.94 -26.99 -7.49
CA GLU A 879 20.18 -25.65 -6.96
C GLU A 879 21.07 -25.69 -5.71
N LYS A 880 21.95 -24.70 -5.58
CA LYS A 880 23.00 -24.60 -4.56
C LYS A 880 22.79 -23.33 -3.73
N VAL A 881 23.42 -23.29 -2.57
CA VAL A 881 23.58 -22.05 -1.80
C VAL A 881 24.30 -21.01 -2.66
N ALA A 882 23.78 -19.78 -2.68
CA ALA A 882 24.36 -18.64 -3.39
C ALA A 882 25.34 -17.87 -2.48
N ASP A 883 26.26 -17.10 -3.07
CA ASP A 883 27.24 -16.30 -2.31
C ASP A 883 26.60 -15.20 -1.44
N ASP A 884 25.34 -14.82 -1.69
CA ASP A 884 24.56 -13.85 -0.91
C ASP A 884 23.50 -14.48 0.03
N ASP A 885 23.42 -15.81 0.12
CA ASP A 885 22.54 -16.51 1.06
C ASP A 885 23.01 -16.36 2.51
N LEU A 886 22.07 -15.96 3.38
CA LEU A 886 22.14 -16.18 4.82
C LEU A 886 21.77 -17.64 5.17
N GLY A 887 20.93 -18.28 4.36
CA GLY A 887 20.52 -19.67 4.53
C GLY A 887 19.79 -20.23 3.31
N PHE A 888 20.03 -21.51 3.01
CA PHE A 888 19.47 -22.23 1.86
C PHE A 888 18.85 -23.55 2.35
N PHE A 889 17.54 -23.70 2.19
CA PHE A 889 16.77 -24.85 2.66
C PHE A 889 16.13 -25.56 1.48
N TYR A 890 16.11 -26.90 1.47
CA TYR A 890 15.55 -27.66 0.35
C TYR A 890 15.03 -29.05 0.71
N ILE A 891 14.08 -29.52 -0.11
CA ILE A 891 13.71 -30.93 -0.23
C ILE A 891 13.92 -31.38 -1.69
N ASP A 892 14.45 -32.58 -1.84
CA ASP A 892 14.69 -33.22 -3.13
C ASP A 892 13.59 -34.25 -3.43
N ASP A 893 13.29 -34.45 -4.71
CA ASP A 893 12.38 -35.49 -5.18
C ASP A 893 13.06 -36.41 -6.19
N ALA A 894 13.35 -37.64 -5.76
CA ALA A 894 13.98 -38.67 -6.59
C ALA A 894 13.08 -39.20 -7.73
N ASN A 895 11.76 -38.99 -7.67
CA ASN A 895 10.83 -39.48 -8.70
C ASN A 895 10.72 -38.51 -9.89
N LEU A 896 10.59 -37.19 -9.63
CA LEU A 896 10.61 -36.16 -10.67
C LEU A 896 12.01 -35.61 -10.98
N TYR A 897 13.00 -35.92 -10.14
CA TYR A 897 14.39 -35.44 -10.23
C TYR A 897 14.52 -33.91 -10.18
N THR A 898 13.87 -33.32 -9.16
CA THR A 898 13.75 -31.87 -8.94
C THR A 898 14.07 -31.48 -7.49
N ARG A 899 14.76 -30.35 -7.31
CA ARG A 899 15.01 -29.72 -6.01
C ARG A 899 14.05 -28.57 -5.76
N ASN A 900 13.22 -28.68 -4.72
CA ASN A 900 12.37 -27.60 -4.23
C ASN A 900 13.09 -26.89 -3.08
N HIS A 901 13.23 -25.57 -3.14
CA HIS A 901 14.14 -24.83 -2.27
C HIS A 901 13.58 -23.46 -1.84
N VAL A 902 14.14 -22.91 -0.76
CA VAL A 902 13.90 -21.55 -0.27
C VAL A 902 15.25 -20.92 0.10
N HIS A 903 15.55 -19.79 -0.53
CA HIS A 903 16.68 -18.92 -0.20
C HIS A 903 16.27 -17.88 0.86
N VAL A 904 17.19 -17.51 1.74
CA VAL A 904 17.05 -16.36 2.65
C VAL A 904 18.29 -15.48 2.47
N VAL A 905 18.11 -14.24 2.01
CA VAL A 905 19.17 -13.39 1.46
C VAL A 905 19.14 -12.00 2.06
N LYS A 906 20.31 -11.39 2.34
CA LYS A 906 20.40 -9.98 2.73
C LYS A 906 20.38 -9.08 1.49
N ARG A 907 19.49 -8.08 1.46
CA ARG A 907 19.42 -7.06 0.41
C ARG A 907 19.77 -5.69 1.03
N GLY A 908 20.92 -5.14 0.65
CA GLY A 908 21.36 -3.82 1.14
C GLY A 908 21.49 -3.70 2.66
N ASP A 909 21.33 -2.48 3.18
CA ASP A 909 21.42 -2.19 4.62
C ASP A 909 20.08 -2.42 5.35
N GLY A 910 19.86 -3.67 5.75
CA GLY A 910 18.80 -4.06 6.68
C GLY A 910 17.50 -4.55 6.04
N GLU A 911 17.46 -4.74 4.71
CA GLU A 911 16.38 -5.47 4.04
C GLU A 911 16.74 -6.97 3.94
N ILE A 912 15.75 -7.84 4.09
CA ILE A 912 15.93 -9.30 4.08
C ILE A 912 14.87 -9.91 3.18
N ARG A 913 15.31 -10.80 2.27
CA ARG A 913 14.43 -11.60 1.42
C ARG A 913 14.26 -13.00 1.99
N VAL A 914 13.01 -13.50 2.01
CA VAL A 914 12.66 -14.87 2.36
C VAL A 914 11.85 -15.47 1.20
N GLY A 915 12.45 -16.40 0.45
CA GLY A 915 11.91 -16.85 -0.83
C GLY A 915 11.72 -15.67 -1.80
N ASP A 916 10.49 -15.46 -2.28
CA ASP A 916 10.14 -14.36 -3.18
C ASP A 916 9.76 -13.04 -2.47
N HIS A 917 9.79 -12.98 -1.13
CA HIS A 917 9.25 -11.85 -0.35
C HIS A 917 10.35 -11.00 0.31
N ASP A 918 10.34 -9.69 0.02
CA ASP A 918 11.25 -8.70 0.63
C ASP A 918 10.64 -8.05 1.87
N PHE A 919 11.42 -7.97 2.96
CA PHE A 919 11.09 -7.27 4.20
C PHE A 919 12.07 -6.11 4.42
N ASP A 920 11.55 -4.88 4.47
CA ASP A 920 12.32 -3.71 4.91
C ASP A 920 12.40 -3.65 6.45
N VAL A 921 13.26 -2.76 6.98
CA VAL A 921 13.41 -2.50 8.42
C VAL A 921 12.05 -2.28 9.11
N LYS A 922 11.09 -1.62 8.44
CA LYS A 922 9.75 -1.37 9.00
C LYS A 922 8.89 -2.62 9.01
N GLY A 923 8.95 -3.47 7.99
CA GLY A 923 8.34 -4.81 7.98
C GLY A 923 8.84 -5.67 9.14
N LEU A 924 10.16 -5.72 9.35
CA LEU A 924 10.78 -6.44 10.47
C LEU A 924 10.33 -5.86 11.82
N GLN A 925 10.29 -4.53 11.98
CA GLN A 925 9.75 -3.87 13.18
C GLN A 925 8.26 -4.16 13.41
N LYS A 926 7.43 -4.22 12.37
CA LYS A 926 6.00 -4.59 12.49
C LYS A 926 5.81 -6.00 13.02
N VAL A 927 6.66 -6.94 12.61
CA VAL A 927 6.65 -8.33 13.10
C VAL A 927 7.02 -8.40 14.59
N VAL A 928 8.06 -7.67 15.02
CA VAL A 928 8.39 -7.53 16.46
C VAL A 928 7.24 -6.86 17.24
N TYR A 929 6.58 -5.85 16.66
CA TYR A 929 5.44 -5.21 17.31
C TYR A 929 4.22 -6.13 17.44
N LYS A 930 3.91 -6.95 16.42
CA LYS A 930 2.91 -8.03 16.52
C LYS A 930 3.24 -8.93 17.72
N ALA A 931 4.48 -9.40 17.83
CA ALA A 931 4.95 -10.27 18.90
C ALA A 931 4.81 -9.64 20.30
N LEU A 932 5.24 -8.37 20.45
CA LEU A 932 5.13 -7.64 21.72
C LEU A 932 3.67 -7.35 22.13
N LYS A 933 2.76 -7.21 21.16
CA LYS A 933 1.33 -6.97 21.40
C LYS A 933 0.56 -8.25 21.72
N SER A 934 0.92 -9.38 21.10
CA SER A 934 0.28 -10.69 21.35
C SER A 934 0.90 -11.44 22.53
N GLY A 935 2.16 -11.17 22.85
CA GLY A 935 3.00 -11.99 23.73
C GLY A 935 3.60 -13.22 23.06
N GLU A 936 3.34 -13.43 21.77
CA GLU A 936 3.76 -14.63 21.02
C GLU A 936 5.08 -14.39 20.27
N SER A 937 6.10 -15.18 20.59
CA SER A 937 7.47 -15.01 20.08
C SER A 937 7.77 -15.75 18.78
N GLU A 938 6.98 -16.77 18.41
CA GLU A 938 6.99 -17.34 17.05
C GLU A 938 5.86 -16.65 16.27
N VAL A 939 6.22 -15.81 15.29
CA VAL A 939 5.27 -15.04 14.49
C VAL A 939 5.27 -15.52 13.05
N ASP A 940 4.11 -15.97 12.56
CA ASP A 940 3.91 -16.28 11.14
C ASP A 940 4.14 -15.02 10.30
N LEU A 941 5.00 -15.12 9.29
CA LEU A 941 5.30 -14.00 8.41
C LEU A 941 4.22 -13.76 7.35
N GLU A 942 3.21 -14.64 7.25
CA GLU A 942 2.18 -14.64 6.21
C GLU A 942 2.76 -14.81 4.79
N VAL A 943 3.96 -15.42 4.69
CA VAL A 943 4.65 -15.72 3.42
C VAL A 943 4.93 -17.22 3.27
N GLY A 944 4.85 -17.68 2.02
CA GLY A 944 5.04 -19.08 1.68
C GLY A 944 4.51 -19.42 0.29
N GLN A 945 4.39 -20.71 0.02
CA GLN A 945 3.66 -21.25 -1.12
C GLN A 945 2.73 -22.36 -0.61
N GLU A 946 1.43 -22.24 -0.81
CA GLU A 946 0.46 -23.32 -0.53
C GLU A 946 0.04 -24.02 -1.82
N LYS A 947 0.90 -24.89 -2.36
CA LYS A 947 0.55 -25.79 -3.48
C LYS A 947 0.35 -27.21 -2.94
N ASN A 948 -0.80 -27.43 -2.31
CA ASN A 948 -1.25 -28.74 -1.84
C ASN A 948 -2.44 -29.22 -2.69
N THR A 949 -2.24 -29.30 -4.02
CA THR A 949 -3.27 -29.65 -5.01
C THR A 949 -3.54 -31.15 -5.15
N GLY A 950 -2.77 -31.99 -4.43
CA GLY A 950 -2.75 -33.44 -4.60
C GLY A 950 -2.04 -33.93 -5.87
N GLU A 951 -1.46 -33.02 -6.67
CA GLU A 951 -0.78 -33.34 -7.93
C GLU A 951 0.65 -33.86 -7.70
N PRO A 952 1.17 -34.78 -8.55
CA PRO A 952 2.58 -35.17 -8.51
C PRO A 952 3.50 -33.95 -8.72
N GLY A 953 4.30 -33.63 -7.72
CA GLY A 953 5.19 -32.45 -7.72
C GLY A 953 4.75 -31.33 -6.79
N ALA A 954 3.51 -31.36 -6.29
CA ALA A 954 2.98 -30.42 -5.30
C ALA A 954 3.90 -30.33 -4.06
N TRP A 955 4.23 -29.11 -3.63
CA TRP A 955 5.05 -28.82 -2.46
C TRP A 955 4.69 -27.46 -1.89
N GLU A 956 4.89 -27.31 -0.59
CA GLU A 956 4.55 -26.11 0.15
C GLU A 956 5.73 -25.65 1.01
N TRP A 957 5.75 -24.37 1.35
CA TRP A 957 6.69 -23.83 2.34
C TRP A 957 6.07 -22.67 3.11
N LYS A 958 6.54 -22.45 4.33
CA LYS A 958 6.16 -21.35 5.21
C LYS A 958 7.37 -20.85 6.01
N ALA A 959 7.27 -19.60 6.49
CA ALA A 959 8.30 -18.98 7.31
C ALA A 959 7.71 -18.28 8.54
N TRP A 960 8.40 -18.40 9.66
CA TRP A 960 8.12 -17.68 10.91
C TRP A 960 9.34 -16.85 11.30
N ALA A 961 9.10 -15.68 11.87
CA ALA A 961 10.12 -14.92 12.57
C ALA A 961 10.13 -15.33 14.04
N LEU A 962 11.34 -15.63 14.54
CA LEU A 962 11.57 -15.88 15.96
C LEU A 962 12.00 -14.56 16.62
N VAL A 963 11.15 -14.05 17.51
CA VAL A 963 11.28 -12.74 18.13
C VAL A 963 11.73 -12.88 19.58
N ASP A 964 12.84 -12.25 19.91
CA ASP A 964 13.27 -12.04 21.28
C ASP A 964 12.51 -10.83 21.86
N LEU A 965 11.59 -11.11 22.79
CA LEU A 965 10.75 -10.09 23.43
C LEU A 965 11.53 -9.24 24.44
N SER A 966 12.68 -9.72 24.96
CA SER A 966 13.57 -8.95 25.85
C SER A 966 14.43 -7.97 25.04
N CYS A 967 15.01 -8.45 23.94
CA CYS A 967 15.86 -7.66 23.05
C CYS A 967 15.07 -6.89 21.97
N GLN A 968 13.75 -7.11 21.88
CA GLN A 968 12.84 -6.44 20.93
C GLN A 968 13.35 -6.51 19.48
N ARG A 969 13.72 -7.72 19.05
CA ARG A 969 14.25 -7.99 17.70
C ARG A 969 13.85 -9.37 17.20
N ILE A 970 13.78 -9.53 15.88
CA ILE A 970 13.89 -10.84 15.25
C ILE A 970 15.35 -11.30 15.44
N TYR A 971 15.56 -12.52 15.91
CA TYR A 971 16.89 -13.11 16.03
C TYR A 971 17.16 -14.20 14.99
N ALA A 972 16.11 -14.85 14.48
CA ALA A 972 16.18 -15.83 13.42
C ALA A 972 14.88 -15.91 12.62
N PHE A 973 14.99 -16.45 11.41
CA PHE A 973 13.86 -16.97 10.65
C PHE A 973 13.87 -18.49 10.71
N LYS A 974 12.69 -19.07 10.91
CA LYS A 974 12.42 -20.50 10.87
C LYS A 974 11.70 -20.79 9.57
N ILE A 975 12.27 -21.66 8.74
CA ILE A 975 11.71 -22.06 7.45
C ILE A 975 11.27 -23.53 7.55
N LEU A 976 10.05 -23.84 7.10
CA LEU A 976 9.57 -25.20 6.90
C LEU A 976 9.19 -25.38 5.42
N ILE A 977 9.74 -26.41 4.79
CA ILE A 977 9.38 -26.87 3.44
C ILE A 977 8.81 -28.28 3.58
N THR A 978 7.63 -28.54 3.04
CA THR A 978 6.94 -29.83 3.13
C THR A 978 6.41 -30.30 1.78
N ARG A 979 6.26 -31.62 1.63
CA ARG A 979 5.66 -32.24 0.44
C ARG A 979 4.97 -33.55 0.77
N GLY A 980 3.74 -33.68 0.27
CA GLY A 980 3.03 -34.96 0.15
C GLY A 980 2.68 -35.63 1.47
N ILE A 981 2.64 -34.88 2.57
CA ILE A 981 2.42 -35.43 3.91
C ILE A 981 1.01 -36.01 4.02
N VAL A 982 0.91 -37.34 4.03
CA VAL A 982 -0.33 -38.10 4.22
C VAL A 982 -0.08 -39.15 5.29
N GLY A 983 -0.45 -38.84 6.54
CA GLY A 983 -0.03 -39.64 7.69
C GLY A 983 1.45 -39.41 7.98
N LYS A 984 2.29 -40.43 7.81
CA LYS A 984 3.76 -40.36 8.02
C LYS A 984 4.58 -40.44 6.73
N ASP A 985 3.93 -40.73 5.60
CA ASP A 985 4.54 -40.66 4.28
C ASP A 985 4.63 -39.20 3.85
N GLY A 986 5.83 -38.72 3.53
CA GLY A 986 6.06 -37.35 3.08
C GLY A 986 7.53 -36.92 3.23
N PHE A 987 7.87 -35.74 2.71
CA PHE A 987 9.19 -35.13 2.87
C PHE A 987 9.08 -33.78 3.58
N ALA A 988 10.07 -33.45 4.42
CA ALA A 988 10.15 -32.17 5.10
C ALA A 988 11.60 -31.70 5.32
N CYS A 989 11.82 -30.39 5.23
CA CYS A 989 13.04 -29.71 5.67
C CYS A 989 12.63 -28.54 6.57
N MET A 990 13.12 -28.53 7.82
CA MET A 990 12.93 -27.42 8.74
C MET A 990 14.29 -26.92 9.22
N GLY A 991 14.53 -25.62 9.07
CA GLY A 991 15.81 -25.02 9.39
C GLY A 991 15.70 -23.58 9.84
N TYR A 992 16.80 -23.08 10.40
CA TYR A 992 16.87 -21.81 11.11
C TYR A 992 18.04 -20.99 10.55
N VAL A 993 17.80 -19.70 10.31
CA VAL A 993 18.81 -18.76 9.81
C VAL A 993 18.81 -17.50 10.65
N ALA A 994 19.99 -17.05 11.07
CA ALA A 994 20.15 -15.87 11.92
C ALA A 994 19.69 -14.60 11.19
N CYS A 995 18.97 -13.73 11.89
CA CYS A 995 18.59 -12.42 11.40
C CYS A 995 19.71 -11.41 11.69
N PRO A 996 20.37 -10.81 10.67
CA PRO A 996 21.38 -9.78 10.86
C PRO A 996 20.83 -8.55 11.59
N ASP A 997 21.70 -7.64 12.05
CA ASP A 997 21.24 -6.36 12.59
C ASP A 997 20.54 -5.51 11.51
N TYR A 998 19.41 -4.91 11.89
CA TYR A 998 18.55 -4.08 11.04
C TYR A 998 18.06 -2.85 11.82
N GLY A 999 18.04 -1.68 11.17
CA GLY A 999 17.65 -0.42 11.81
C GLY A 999 18.62 0.08 12.91
N GLU A 1000 18.12 0.98 13.77
CA GLU A 1000 18.88 1.50 14.91
C GLU A 1000 18.82 0.53 16.10
N VAL A 1001 19.91 -0.20 16.36
CA VAL A 1001 20.07 -1.10 17.50
C VAL A 1001 20.76 -0.37 18.66
N ILE A 1002 20.15 -0.37 19.84
CA ILE A 1002 20.70 0.26 21.04
C ILE A 1002 21.79 -0.64 21.64
N ASN A 1003 22.97 -0.06 21.88
CA ASN A 1003 24.12 -0.69 22.54
C ASN A 1003 23.95 -0.81 24.07
N GLU A 1004 22.80 -1.34 24.49
CA GLU A 1004 22.45 -1.72 25.86
C GLU A 1004 22.20 -3.23 25.83
N LYS A 1005 22.98 -4.00 26.61
CA LYS A 1005 22.89 -5.47 26.61
C LYS A 1005 21.69 -5.96 27.40
N LYS A 1006 20.91 -6.88 26.82
CA LYS A 1006 19.75 -7.51 27.47
C LYS A 1006 19.83 -9.05 27.47
N PRO A 1007 19.27 -9.72 28.48
CA PRO A 1007 19.26 -11.17 28.53
C PRO A 1007 18.40 -11.74 27.41
N ILE A 1008 18.92 -12.73 26.70
CA ILE A 1008 18.19 -13.42 25.63
C ILE A 1008 16.88 -14.02 26.15
N ARG A 1009 15.79 -13.82 25.41
CA ARG A 1009 14.61 -14.70 25.47
C ARG A 1009 14.42 -15.37 24.11
N TYR A 1010 14.75 -16.66 24.03
CA TYR A 1010 14.41 -17.50 22.89
C TYR A 1010 12.89 -17.60 22.71
N ALA A 1011 12.45 -17.85 21.47
CA ALA A 1011 11.05 -17.97 21.16
C ALA A 1011 10.46 -19.30 21.65
N GLU A 1012 9.25 -19.24 22.20
CA GLU A 1012 8.38 -20.39 22.42
C GLU A 1012 7.81 -20.84 21.06
N GLU A 1013 8.44 -21.84 20.45
CA GLU A 1013 8.04 -22.43 19.18
C GLU A 1013 6.80 -23.33 19.34
N LYS A 1014 5.79 -23.12 18.49
CA LYS A 1014 4.51 -23.85 18.49
C LYS A 1014 4.43 -24.88 17.36
N VAL A 1015 5.12 -24.66 16.24
CA VAL A 1015 5.12 -25.54 15.07
C VAL A 1015 6.26 -26.56 15.17
N PRO A 1016 6.02 -27.85 15.48
CA PRO A 1016 7.08 -28.86 15.53
C PRO A 1016 7.51 -29.31 14.12
N PHE A 1017 8.61 -30.07 14.04
CA PHE A 1017 8.90 -30.86 12.85
C PHE A 1017 7.82 -31.94 12.64
N PRO A 1018 7.35 -32.22 11.41
CA PRO A 1018 6.34 -33.25 11.16
C PRO A 1018 6.81 -34.67 11.56
N GLU A 1019 5.91 -35.50 12.09
CA GLU A 1019 6.19 -36.92 12.31
C GLU A 1019 6.23 -37.69 10.99
N LEU A 1020 7.43 -37.91 10.45
CA LEU A 1020 7.68 -38.68 9.22
C LEU A 1020 8.39 -40.00 9.50
N GLU A 1021 8.23 -40.98 8.61
CA GLU A 1021 9.00 -42.22 8.64
C GLU A 1021 10.34 -42.10 7.89
N ASN A 1022 11.35 -42.83 8.36
CA ASN A 1022 12.67 -42.85 7.73
C ASN A 1022 12.62 -43.62 6.41
N ILE A 1023 12.94 -42.95 5.31
CA ILE A 1023 12.99 -43.54 3.98
C ILE A 1023 14.11 -44.59 3.93
N VAL A 1024 13.75 -45.83 3.60
CA VAL A 1024 14.71 -46.88 3.25
C VAL A 1024 15.10 -46.68 1.79
N GLU A 1025 16.38 -46.44 1.50
CA GLU A 1025 16.86 -46.29 0.13
C GLU A 1025 16.70 -47.60 -0.66
N GLU A 1026 16.03 -47.53 -1.82
CA GLU A 1026 15.93 -48.65 -2.75
C GLU A 1026 17.31 -48.98 -3.32
N ASN A 1027 17.94 -50.07 -2.83
CA ASN A 1027 19.28 -50.49 -3.25
C ASN A 1027 19.29 -50.90 -4.74
N THR A 1028 19.55 -49.92 -5.60
CA THR A 1028 19.31 -49.98 -7.04
C THR A 1028 20.57 -50.48 -7.76
N THR A 1029 20.44 -51.45 -8.66
CA THR A 1029 21.57 -51.98 -9.44
C THR A 1029 22.06 -50.97 -10.49
N TRP A 1030 23.31 -50.49 -10.34
CA TRP A 1030 23.93 -49.52 -11.26
C TRP A 1030 24.88 -50.12 -12.31
N ASP A 1031 25.32 -51.37 -12.17
CA ASP A 1031 26.03 -52.09 -13.23
C ASP A 1031 25.76 -53.60 -13.25
N ASP A 1032 25.94 -54.24 -14.39
CA ASP A 1032 25.77 -55.69 -14.58
C ASP A 1032 26.71 -56.27 -15.66
N THR A 1033 26.86 -57.59 -15.66
CA THR A 1033 27.73 -58.35 -16.58
C THR A 1033 26.99 -58.99 -17.77
N VAL A 1034 25.72 -58.65 -18.01
CA VAL A 1034 24.85 -59.38 -18.98
C VAL A 1034 25.36 -59.25 -20.42
N ASP A 1035 25.95 -58.10 -20.76
CA ASP A 1035 26.48 -57.81 -22.10
C ASP A 1035 27.98 -58.14 -22.25
N ASP A 1036 28.61 -58.73 -21.22
CA ASP A 1036 30.04 -59.03 -21.23
C ASP A 1036 30.40 -60.16 -22.20
N LEU A 1037 31.56 -60.05 -22.84
CA LEU A 1037 32.15 -61.17 -23.55
C LEU A 1037 32.67 -62.19 -22.54
N VAL A 1038 31.91 -63.26 -22.35
CA VAL A 1038 32.44 -64.49 -21.76
C VAL A 1038 33.57 -64.99 -22.66
N PRO A 1039 34.82 -65.10 -22.17
CA PRO A 1039 35.90 -65.68 -22.96
C PRO A 1039 35.59 -67.14 -23.26
N GLU A 1040 35.93 -67.62 -24.47
CA GLU A 1040 35.83 -69.05 -24.77
C GLU A 1040 36.73 -69.84 -23.81
N VAL A 1041 36.10 -70.61 -22.92
CA VAL A 1041 36.82 -71.55 -22.06
C VAL A 1041 37.49 -72.58 -22.97
N PRO A 1042 38.82 -72.75 -22.92
CA PRO A 1042 39.50 -73.71 -23.78
C PRO A 1042 38.91 -75.11 -23.57
N LEU A 1043 38.36 -75.70 -24.64
CA LEU A 1043 37.76 -77.03 -24.60
C LEU A 1043 38.77 -78.03 -24.01
N ALA A 1044 38.39 -78.65 -22.89
CA ALA A 1044 39.26 -79.55 -22.16
C ALA A 1044 39.72 -80.70 -23.09
N SER A 1045 41.03 -80.85 -23.23
CA SER A 1045 41.64 -81.80 -24.15
C SER A 1045 41.20 -83.24 -23.83
N ALA A 1046 40.59 -83.90 -24.81
CA ALA A 1046 40.29 -85.32 -24.72
C ALA A 1046 41.59 -86.13 -24.49
N THR A 1047 41.54 -87.07 -23.56
CA THR A 1047 42.71 -87.77 -23.02
C THR A 1047 43.47 -88.56 -24.09
N PRO A 1048 44.78 -88.30 -24.32
CA PRO A 1048 45.62 -89.22 -25.08
C PRO A 1048 45.88 -90.49 -24.26
N ALA A 1049 45.73 -91.67 -24.86
CA ALA A 1049 46.18 -92.91 -24.25
C ALA A 1049 47.71 -92.94 -24.14
N SER A 1050 48.24 -93.54 -23.08
CA SER A 1050 49.68 -93.54 -22.79
C SER A 1050 50.45 -94.55 -23.64
N THR A 1051 51.32 -94.08 -24.53
CA THR A 1051 52.48 -94.84 -25.04
C THR A 1051 53.74 -93.98 -25.01
N SER A 1052 54.87 -94.66 -24.81
CA SER A 1052 56.13 -94.12 -24.32
C SER A 1052 57.05 -93.50 -25.39
N ALA A 1053 58.08 -92.82 -24.87
CA ALA A 1053 59.41 -92.58 -25.45
C ALA A 1053 59.69 -91.19 -26.05
N SER A 1054 60.85 -90.65 -25.62
CA SER A 1054 61.38 -89.33 -25.91
C SER A 1054 62.08 -89.23 -27.27
N GLY A 1055 61.85 -88.12 -27.96
CA GLY A 1055 62.62 -87.68 -29.14
C GLY A 1055 62.32 -86.20 -29.42
N PRO A 1056 63.32 -85.34 -29.70
CA PRO A 1056 63.12 -83.90 -29.74
C PRO A 1056 62.50 -83.42 -31.06
N ILE A 1057 61.50 -82.54 -30.98
CA ILE A 1057 60.91 -81.83 -32.12
C ILE A 1057 60.84 -80.34 -31.76
N GLY A 1058 61.40 -79.49 -32.62
CA GLY A 1058 61.50 -78.04 -32.38
C GLY A 1058 60.26 -77.26 -32.86
N SER A 1059 59.93 -76.18 -32.15
CA SER A 1059 58.86 -75.24 -32.51
C SER A 1059 59.41 -74.07 -33.34
N THR A 1060 58.90 -73.89 -34.56
CA THR A 1060 59.14 -72.67 -35.34
C THR A 1060 58.33 -71.51 -34.76
N GLN A 1061 59.02 -70.55 -34.15
CA GLN A 1061 58.44 -69.41 -33.45
C GLN A 1061 58.49 -68.15 -34.34
N LEU A 1062 57.35 -67.47 -34.52
CA LEU A 1062 57.31 -66.16 -35.16
C LEU A 1062 57.83 -65.11 -34.18
N ALA A 1063 59.11 -64.72 -34.34
CA ALA A 1063 59.78 -63.78 -33.47
C ALA A 1063 59.35 -62.32 -33.72
N ILE A 1064 59.16 -61.56 -32.65
CA ILE A 1064 58.97 -60.11 -32.69
C ILE A 1064 60.35 -59.46 -32.93
N PRO A 1065 60.49 -58.48 -33.85
CA PRO A 1065 61.77 -57.81 -34.08
C PRO A 1065 62.29 -57.10 -32.83
N GLU A 1066 63.54 -57.36 -32.47
CA GLU A 1066 64.17 -56.91 -31.22
C GLU A 1066 64.21 -55.37 -31.06
N GLU A 1067 64.22 -54.65 -32.19
CA GLU A 1067 64.12 -53.18 -32.23
C GLU A 1067 62.80 -52.66 -31.62
N VAL A 1068 61.69 -53.42 -31.75
CA VAL A 1068 60.41 -53.07 -31.12
C VAL A 1068 60.50 -53.22 -29.60
N THR A 1069 61.11 -54.30 -29.14
CA THR A 1069 61.34 -54.57 -27.70
C THR A 1069 62.21 -53.50 -27.05
N GLN A 1070 63.29 -53.06 -27.72
CA GLN A 1070 64.12 -51.95 -27.24
C GLN A 1070 63.37 -50.61 -27.22
N ARG A 1071 62.54 -50.32 -28.24
CA ARG A 1071 61.72 -49.09 -28.26
C ARG A 1071 60.72 -49.07 -27.10
N LEU A 1072 60.02 -50.18 -26.83
CA LEU A 1072 59.11 -50.30 -25.68
C LEU A 1072 59.83 -50.05 -24.34
N ALA A 1073 60.96 -50.72 -24.09
CA ALA A 1073 61.75 -50.51 -22.88
C ALA A 1073 62.23 -49.05 -22.71
N SER A 1074 62.56 -48.35 -23.82
CA SER A 1074 62.91 -46.93 -23.76
C SER A 1074 61.73 -46.01 -23.47
N ILE A 1075 60.51 -46.37 -23.91
CA ILE A 1075 59.28 -45.65 -23.60
C ILE A 1075 58.96 -45.77 -22.10
N ASP A 1076 58.97 -46.98 -21.55
CA ASP A 1076 58.74 -47.20 -20.11
C ASP A 1076 59.75 -46.44 -19.23
N THR A 1077 61.02 -46.44 -19.64
CA THR A 1077 62.09 -45.69 -18.94
C THR A 1077 61.88 -44.17 -18.98
N ASN A 1078 61.31 -43.65 -20.07
CA ASN A 1078 61.00 -42.23 -20.20
C ASN A 1078 59.71 -41.84 -19.46
N LEU A 1079 58.69 -42.71 -19.44
CA LEU A 1079 57.48 -42.52 -18.65
C LEU A 1079 57.77 -42.50 -17.14
N ALA A 1080 58.63 -43.41 -16.66
CA ALA A 1080 59.09 -43.41 -15.27
C ALA A 1080 59.78 -42.08 -14.88
N ARG A 1081 60.65 -41.56 -15.75
CA ARG A 1081 61.31 -40.25 -15.54
C ARG A 1081 60.33 -39.08 -15.54
N LEU A 1082 59.30 -39.10 -16.39
CA LEU A 1082 58.26 -38.08 -16.41
C LEU A 1082 57.42 -38.10 -15.12
N ALA A 1083 57.10 -39.27 -14.60
CA ALA A 1083 56.40 -39.40 -13.31
C ALA A 1083 57.21 -38.76 -12.16
N THR A 1084 58.49 -39.14 -11.99
CA THR A 1084 59.35 -38.57 -10.95
C THR A 1084 59.57 -37.06 -11.10
N ALA A 1085 59.64 -36.56 -12.34
CA ALA A 1085 59.74 -35.12 -12.59
C ALA A 1085 58.45 -34.37 -12.21
N MET A 1086 57.26 -34.96 -12.46
CA MET A 1086 55.99 -34.37 -12.01
C MET A 1086 55.83 -34.42 -10.49
N GLU A 1087 56.26 -35.49 -9.82
CA GLU A 1087 56.28 -35.59 -8.35
C GLU A 1087 57.13 -34.46 -7.74
N GLN A 1088 58.34 -34.23 -8.25
CA GLN A 1088 59.22 -33.13 -7.82
C GLN A 1088 58.62 -31.74 -8.06
N VAL A 1089 57.91 -31.54 -9.17
CA VAL A 1089 57.20 -30.27 -9.45
C VAL A 1089 56.02 -30.08 -8.50
N VAL A 1090 55.25 -31.14 -8.18
CA VAL A 1090 54.16 -31.10 -7.19
C VAL A 1090 54.70 -30.83 -5.78
N GLU A 1091 55.85 -31.38 -5.42
CA GLU A 1091 56.51 -31.14 -4.13
C GLU A 1091 57.04 -29.70 -4.02
N LEU A 1092 57.67 -29.17 -5.08
CA LEU A 1092 58.06 -27.76 -5.17
C LEU A 1092 56.85 -26.81 -5.08
N LEU A 1093 55.72 -27.15 -5.73
CA LEU A 1093 54.48 -26.37 -5.66
C LEU A 1093 53.79 -26.42 -4.28
N LYS A 1094 54.12 -27.39 -3.42
CA LYS A 1094 53.70 -27.43 -2.00
C LYS A 1094 54.64 -26.65 -1.07
N SER A 1095 55.77 -26.15 -1.59
CA SER A 1095 56.80 -25.40 -0.83
C SER A 1095 56.79 -23.89 -1.08
N ARG A 1096 55.73 -23.39 -1.73
CA ARG A 1096 55.47 -21.97 -2.03
C ARG A 1096 54.06 -21.58 -1.59
#